data_AF-A0A2S0KRA2-F1
#
_entry.id   AF-A0A2S0KRA2-F1
#
_cell.length_a   1.000
_cell.length_b   1.000
_cell.length_c   1.000
_cell.angle_alpha   90.00
_cell.angle_beta   90.00
_cell.angle_gamma   90.00
#
_symmetry.space_group_name_H-M   'P 1'
#
loop_
_entity.id
_entity.type
_entity.pdbx_description
1 polymer ?
#
loop_
_entity_poly.entity_id
_entity_poly.type
_entity_poly.pdbx_seq_one_letter_code
_entity_poly.pdbx_strand_id
1 'polypeptide(L)'
;MNDGKETGDIQIVTGGSTVYDNFVTGTLIIEDGGRAYRSDVAGGGKLIVESGGVAAGFTVADSDSVSYDFHAEVDGRGENNVHIVSAPESAFNYEITVRQDVLDGCIAFQCKVADGAVQEIADGGEASYTLVREGGLQLVRGGARANVTTVEGQLELESGAVSNYAVVERAGEMVARSGSIVNNVTVNAGGLLKLEDGAVLGGITWAGGRIEAAADVNAHTLVLGLVTSGEENDTISPDDIPLPLLNDLTFFRNTDLRVAVAFDEDAEDRQPEGEYKLAGNAAGFTGSITVTSGNYPDVFTTLSVGDSYSNTGLTLTLSVNAADELILTVGSCTEDTAPPDPVRAVSSMVYDSSSVMIRWEDGTDDIGVTRYELRYVREGASKEKTVKSAEPHCLLDNLAPGSYSYQVRAIDATGKTGEWSEERKFLVAPDSDDDAPEGPVLSTTLWGHDYLPELYTSPQPAKPNDVGGCYFADAEKLNELQDQLYCWAGTTANLLTWGGWAANSPLAFADEDETLEYFIDYWKNEGGQDRDAFSWFVNGTGDSGDIIVPAEGGNLFPTLDAGEYQFTVTADEAEGDFAVLLLSSFNAGYGVGLSIYSDAGMAHAITGWGYEVVGNDIYLYYSDSDSDYWDGSFDRREAPNRLSKTKFTFNRKDGRFYLEDYQVSDAYLGEFTAIRQFDKIFLGENETFDDARQLEFSDGQTVRAGNIDGREDDDYYVFSTQFTGEIDIRVAMNCPAEFLSGITVSLFDAAKNLIWQAAEAALEQVYSFIAAANLNYYLKVEGDAFTADNTALPLELNTYRVEVTENAEGELHRQAGTSDADDTWQQVAGSASFSTEIPGGRPEVPAGNLFSIPLSSAGGEETIETSNWVGKADRIDLRELRLEQAGSYDFAVSGVSEKLKLTVYRLKNGKLKKVKSVSVTAKTKEEKRGLFGLNLEAGECYVAVESSSRNGTFYDVSFEGEVFVNAERGDDTWALAAGDPDYTVSTVKYDSAFMILNPYSLFNTNWVGFGDTADYRALELLDSGSYNFAVSQLAGKATGKFTLWKLRDDGKLKKMFTVNAGSKKPAVKSNVLLESGSYVIAFESKNWKSGHNTDYTVMLDGTAFGQANRREDNDWQHATAVTEGEAVREEWVGFSDLKDYFRFEVAADSECSLLLSGATGKDAKITLYRRKTDKNGNEKNPVRIASQRTADGLAGIDEFLSAGIYYFSVEAQGGAKKSGTNYDIDLTLNRREQTGMLA
;
A
#
# COMPACT_ATOMS: atom_id res chain seq x y z
N MET A 1 29.30 -60.66 33.23
CA MET A 1 27.99 -61.34 33.24
C MET A 1 27.19 -60.80 34.42
N ASN A 2 26.65 -59.60 34.25
CA ASN A 2 25.42 -59.21 34.93
C ASN A 2 24.34 -59.42 33.88
N ASP A 3 23.28 -60.13 34.25
CA ASP A 3 22.22 -60.56 33.35
C ASP A 3 21.61 -59.35 32.63
N GLY A 4 21.76 -59.30 31.31
CA GLY A 4 21.01 -58.38 30.46
C GLY A 4 19.53 -58.63 30.72
N LYS A 5 18.87 -57.66 31.34
CA LYS A 5 17.42 -57.68 31.45
C LYS A 5 16.87 -57.54 30.04
N GLU A 6 16.24 -58.58 29.51
CA GLU A 6 15.26 -58.41 28.45
C GLU A 6 14.17 -57.47 28.99
N THR A 7 14.14 -56.24 28.52
CA THR A 7 13.04 -55.30 28.74
C THR A 7 12.15 -55.33 27.51
N GLY A 8 11.01 -56.01 27.64
CA GLY A 8 9.93 -55.93 26.64
C GLY A 8 9.11 -54.62 26.75
N ASP A 9 9.55 -53.65 27.55
CA ASP A 9 8.85 -52.39 27.89
C ASP A 9 9.77 -51.17 27.67
N ILE A 10 9.19 -49.96 27.74
CA ILE A 10 9.90 -48.66 27.64
C ILE A 10 10.89 -48.49 28.81
N GLN A 11 12.15 -48.20 28.50
CA GLN A 11 13.22 -47.86 29.45
C GLN A 11 13.63 -46.41 29.22
N ILE A 12 13.70 -45.58 30.27
CA ILE A 12 14.08 -44.16 30.20
C ILE A 12 15.37 -43.92 31.00
N VAL A 13 16.36 -43.22 30.44
CA VAL A 13 17.66 -42.90 31.04
C VAL A 13 17.79 -41.38 31.19
N THR A 14 17.83 -40.86 32.42
CA THR A 14 17.80 -39.40 32.70
C THR A 14 18.83 -38.92 33.73
N GLY A 15 19.02 -37.60 33.84
CA GLY A 15 19.67 -36.92 34.95
C GLY A 15 21.15 -37.27 35.15
N GLY A 16 21.93 -37.37 34.05
CA GLY A 16 23.35 -37.74 34.10
C GLY A 16 23.64 -39.23 34.31
N SER A 17 22.61 -40.08 34.37
CA SER A 17 22.75 -41.53 34.58
C SER A 17 23.41 -42.21 33.37
N THR A 18 24.32 -43.17 33.59
CA THR A 18 24.98 -43.90 32.49
C THR A 18 24.64 -45.39 32.50
N VAL A 19 24.23 -45.95 31.36
CA VAL A 19 24.02 -47.38 31.13
C VAL A 19 24.98 -47.92 30.07
N TYR A 20 25.38 -49.20 30.17
CA TYR A 20 26.34 -49.84 29.27
C TYR A 20 25.83 -51.22 28.84
N ASP A 21 26.14 -51.64 27.62
CA ASP A 21 25.98 -53.03 27.14
C ASP A 21 24.53 -53.55 27.28
N ASN A 22 23.53 -52.72 26.95
CA ASN A 22 22.10 -53.06 27.05
C ASN A 22 21.62 -53.85 25.82
N PHE A 23 20.67 -54.77 25.99
CA PHE A 23 20.00 -55.43 24.87
C PHE A 23 18.52 -55.03 24.85
N VAL A 24 18.08 -54.33 23.80
CA VAL A 24 16.78 -53.63 23.75
C VAL A 24 15.86 -54.28 22.72
N THR A 25 14.77 -54.89 23.18
CA THR A 25 13.69 -55.43 22.32
C THR A 25 12.40 -54.60 22.41
N GLY A 26 12.28 -53.71 23.40
CA GLY A 26 11.24 -52.69 23.58
C GLY A 26 11.68 -51.29 23.13
N THR A 27 11.37 -50.22 23.88
CA THR A 27 11.83 -48.85 23.56
C THR A 27 12.85 -48.36 24.60
N LEU A 28 13.96 -47.78 24.17
CA LEU A 28 14.92 -47.09 25.03
C LEU A 28 14.86 -45.58 24.75
N ILE A 29 14.53 -44.77 25.75
CA ILE A 29 14.52 -43.30 25.74
C ILE A 29 15.71 -42.81 26.58
N ILE A 30 16.48 -41.84 26.08
CA ILE A 30 17.62 -41.25 26.79
C ILE A 30 17.44 -39.74 26.76
N GLU A 31 17.18 -39.11 27.90
CA GLU A 31 16.81 -37.69 28.00
C GLU A 31 17.60 -37.00 29.14
N ASP A 32 17.55 -35.67 29.24
CA ASP A 32 18.03 -34.86 30.38
C ASP A 32 19.47 -35.22 30.85
N GLY A 33 20.43 -35.24 29.92
CA GLY A 33 21.84 -35.56 30.24
C GLY A 33 22.14 -37.05 30.49
N GLY A 34 21.16 -37.95 30.30
CA GLY A 34 21.35 -39.40 30.39
C GLY A 34 22.35 -39.93 29.35
N ARG A 35 23.03 -41.05 29.63
CA ARG A 35 24.05 -41.64 28.74
C ARG A 35 23.85 -43.14 28.57
N ALA A 36 23.93 -43.66 27.35
CA ALA A 36 23.95 -45.08 27.05
C ALA A 36 25.14 -45.41 26.15
N TYR A 37 25.89 -46.44 26.48
CA TYR A 37 27.01 -46.89 25.66
C TYR A 37 26.84 -48.36 25.26
N ARG A 38 27.14 -48.69 24.00
CA ARG A 38 27.14 -50.07 23.49
C ARG A 38 25.82 -50.82 23.68
N SER A 39 24.71 -50.17 23.35
CA SER A 39 23.40 -50.84 23.38
C SER A 39 23.17 -51.64 22.09
N ASP A 40 22.66 -52.86 22.17
CA ASP A 40 22.25 -53.67 21.03
C ASP A 40 20.70 -53.65 20.94
N VAL A 41 20.14 -52.92 19.97
CA VAL A 41 18.70 -52.78 19.74
C VAL A 41 18.26 -53.76 18.65
N ALA A 42 17.43 -54.75 18.99
CA ALA A 42 17.06 -55.80 18.06
C ALA A 42 15.63 -56.33 18.22
N GLY A 43 15.11 -57.01 17.18
CA GLY A 43 13.82 -57.71 17.25
C GLY A 43 12.60 -56.80 17.36
N GLY A 44 12.60 -55.66 16.65
CA GLY A 44 11.52 -54.67 16.64
C GLY A 44 11.64 -53.56 17.70
N GLY A 45 12.73 -53.52 18.46
CA GLY A 45 12.97 -52.48 19.46
C GLY A 45 13.14 -51.07 18.87
N LYS A 46 13.04 -50.02 19.70
CA LYS A 46 13.19 -48.60 19.32
C LYS A 46 14.21 -47.90 20.21
N LEU A 47 14.98 -46.98 19.64
CA LEU A 47 15.86 -46.08 20.38
C LEU A 47 15.40 -44.64 20.14
N ILE A 48 15.23 -43.89 21.22
CA ILE A 48 14.82 -42.48 21.28
C ILE A 48 15.86 -41.75 22.15
N VAL A 49 16.44 -40.66 21.66
CA VAL A 49 17.40 -39.84 22.40
C VAL A 49 16.92 -38.39 22.37
N GLU A 50 16.60 -37.84 23.52
CA GLU A 50 15.94 -36.54 23.73
C GLU A 50 16.77 -35.60 24.62
N SER A 51 16.50 -34.29 24.58
CA SER A 51 16.93 -33.28 25.58
C SER A 51 18.32 -33.49 26.23
N GLY A 52 19.42 -33.51 25.46
CA GLY A 52 20.79 -33.61 25.99
C GLY A 52 21.27 -35.03 26.35
N GLY A 53 20.57 -36.08 25.92
CA GLY A 53 20.98 -37.48 26.06
C GLY A 53 22.18 -37.90 25.19
N VAL A 54 22.94 -38.92 25.59
CA VAL A 54 24.09 -39.47 24.83
C VAL A 54 23.90 -40.96 24.56
N ALA A 55 24.04 -41.41 23.32
CA ALA A 55 23.99 -42.82 22.93
C ALA A 55 25.20 -43.21 22.03
N ALA A 56 26.24 -43.84 22.56
CA ALA A 56 27.48 -44.11 21.79
C ALA A 56 27.94 -45.58 21.75
N GLY A 57 28.44 -46.02 20.60
CA GLY A 57 28.86 -47.40 20.30
C GLY A 57 27.71 -48.42 20.19
N PHE A 58 26.46 -48.02 19.94
CA PHE A 58 25.31 -48.94 19.89
C PHE A 58 25.21 -49.69 18.54
N THR A 59 24.59 -50.88 18.53
CA THR A 59 24.28 -51.68 17.33
C THR A 59 22.77 -51.79 17.17
N VAL A 60 22.24 -51.59 15.98
CA VAL A 60 20.81 -51.80 15.68
C VAL A 60 20.65 -52.85 14.59
N ALA A 61 19.88 -53.92 14.84
CA ALA A 61 19.65 -55.01 13.89
C ALA A 61 18.21 -55.51 13.96
N ASP A 62 17.49 -55.60 12.84
CA ASP A 62 16.08 -56.05 12.79
C ASP A 62 15.12 -55.21 13.69
N SER A 63 15.24 -53.87 13.68
CA SER A 63 14.48 -52.92 14.52
C SER A 63 13.57 -52.00 13.68
N ASP A 64 12.47 -51.50 14.26
CA ASP A 64 11.44 -50.73 13.56
C ASP A 64 11.70 -49.21 13.49
N SER A 65 12.54 -48.60 14.35
CA SER A 65 12.88 -47.16 14.27
C SER A 65 13.97 -46.72 15.27
N VAL A 66 14.91 -45.89 14.83
CA VAL A 66 15.74 -45.01 15.68
C VAL A 66 15.31 -43.57 15.43
N SER A 67 15.01 -42.81 16.49
CA SER A 67 14.59 -41.40 16.47
C SER A 67 15.43 -40.61 17.48
N TYR A 68 15.74 -39.35 17.22
CA TYR A 68 16.49 -38.49 18.14
C TYR A 68 16.11 -37.02 17.97
N ASP A 69 16.45 -36.22 18.98
CA ASP A 69 16.08 -34.82 19.19
C ASP A 69 17.33 -33.95 19.47
N PHE A 70 17.14 -32.65 19.70
CA PHE A 70 18.19 -31.65 19.92
C PHE A 70 19.11 -31.97 21.11
N HIS A 71 20.40 -31.64 20.97
CA HIS A 71 21.50 -31.94 21.92
C HIS A 71 21.84 -33.44 22.16
N ALA A 72 21.35 -34.36 21.32
CA ALA A 72 21.72 -35.77 21.40
C ALA A 72 23.10 -36.08 20.76
N GLU A 73 24.01 -36.76 21.46
CA GLU A 73 25.26 -37.31 20.87
C GLU A 73 25.06 -38.80 20.53
N VAL A 74 24.99 -39.15 19.24
CA VAL A 74 24.63 -40.51 18.76
C VAL A 74 25.75 -41.08 17.87
N ASP A 75 26.41 -42.15 18.32
CA ASP A 75 27.47 -42.89 17.58
C ASP A 75 27.14 -44.39 17.56
N GLY A 76 26.94 -45.01 16.39
CA GLY A 76 26.52 -46.40 16.32
C GLY A 76 26.53 -47.01 14.91
N ARG A 77 26.38 -48.34 14.82
CA ARG A 77 26.43 -49.11 13.56
C ARG A 77 25.11 -49.83 13.31
N GLY A 78 24.46 -49.54 12.19
CA GLY A 78 23.31 -50.31 11.71
C GLY A 78 23.73 -51.56 10.93
N GLU A 79 23.13 -52.71 11.20
CA GLU A 79 23.30 -53.93 10.40
C GLU A 79 21.93 -54.40 9.86
N ASN A 80 21.87 -54.95 8.63
CA ASN A 80 20.66 -55.47 7.99
C ASN A 80 19.50 -54.44 7.76
N ASN A 81 19.70 -53.45 6.88
CA ASN A 81 18.65 -52.52 6.42
C ASN A 81 18.00 -51.64 7.51
N VAL A 82 18.80 -51.03 8.39
CA VAL A 82 18.29 -50.06 9.38
C VAL A 82 17.85 -48.76 8.67
N HIS A 83 16.62 -48.32 8.94
CA HIS A 83 16.07 -47.04 8.51
C HIS A 83 16.09 -46.05 9.69
N ILE A 84 16.78 -44.93 9.51
CA ILE A 84 16.79 -43.82 10.47
C ILE A 84 15.74 -42.81 10.03
N VAL A 85 14.88 -42.34 10.93
CA VAL A 85 13.86 -41.31 10.63
C VAL A 85 14.19 -40.06 11.42
N SER A 86 14.31 -38.92 10.74
CA SER A 86 14.52 -37.61 11.39
C SER A 86 13.28 -37.17 12.17
N ALA A 87 13.47 -36.35 13.20
CA ALA A 87 12.44 -35.57 13.87
C ALA A 87 12.56 -34.07 13.49
N PRO A 88 11.55 -33.22 13.77
CA PRO A 88 11.60 -31.78 13.54
C PRO A 88 12.84 -31.08 14.14
N GLU A 89 13.38 -31.63 15.23
CA GLU A 89 14.45 -31.03 16.04
C GLU A 89 15.82 -31.78 15.90
N SER A 90 16.07 -32.47 14.76
CA SER A 90 17.19 -33.44 14.67
C SER A 90 18.61 -32.86 14.80
N ALA A 91 19.50 -33.67 15.39
CA ALA A 91 20.84 -33.34 15.88
C ALA A 91 22.00 -33.24 14.86
N PHE A 92 23.18 -32.88 15.39
CA PHE A 92 24.44 -32.42 14.79
C PHE A 92 25.48 -33.55 14.51
N ASN A 93 26.26 -33.45 13.41
CA ASN A 93 27.55 -34.12 13.17
C ASN A 93 27.63 -35.65 13.26
N TYR A 94 26.61 -36.39 12.81
CA TYR A 94 26.68 -37.86 12.69
C TYR A 94 26.79 -38.34 11.24
N GLU A 95 27.31 -39.55 11.07
CA GLU A 95 27.54 -40.19 9.77
C GLU A 95 26.48 -41.25 9.46
N ILE A 96 25.75 -41.07 8.36
CA ILE A 96 24.78 -42.01 7.80
C ILE A 96 25.57 -43.06 7.03
N THR A 97 25.59 -44.29 7.55
CA THR A 97 26.38 -45.41 7.00
C THR A 97 25.56 -46.40 6.16
N VAL A 98 24.22 -46.27 6.15
CA VAL A 98 23.32 -47.13 5.38
C VAL A 98 22.15 -46.34 4.78
N ARG A 99 21.20 -45.86 5.61
CA ARG A 99 20.07 -45.07 5.12
C ARG A 99 19.44 -44.16 6.19
N GLN A 100 19.02 -42.96 5.78
CA GLN A 100 18.14 -42.07 6.54
C GLN A 100 16.96 -41.60 5.67
N ASP A 101 15.77 -41.49 6.27
CA ASP A 101 14.57 -40.88 5.71
C ASP A 101 14.23 -39.60 6.52
N VAL A 102 14.18 -38.45 5.86
CA VAL A 102 13.77 -37.16 6.45
C VAL A 102 12.34 -36.90 6.00
N LEU A 103 11.36 -37.00 6.91
CA LEU A 103 9.93 -36.96 6.58
C LEU A 103 9.35 -35.54 6.67
N ASP A 104 8.06 -35.39 6.32
CA ASP A 104 7.29 -34.14 6.46
C ASP A 104 7.45 -33.50 7.85
N GLY A 105 7.80 -32.22 7.88
CA GLY A 105 8.07 -31.44 9.09
C GLY A 105 9.35 -31.85 9.83
N CYS A 106 10.14 -32.78 9.29
CA CYS A 106 11.40 -33.21 9.89
C CYS A 106 12.57 -32.50 9.25
N ILE A 107 13.55 -32.13 10.07
CA ILE A 107 14.78 -31.47 9.63
C ILE A 107 15.95 -32.42 9.88
N ALA A 108 16.95 -32.44 9.01
CA ALA A 108 18.24 -33.09 9.25
C ALA A 108 19.36 -32.06 9.10
N PHE A 109 20.21 -31.88 10.11
CA PHE A 109 21.19 -30.79 10.12
C PHE A 109 22.63 -31.32 10.28
N GLN A 110 23.58 -30.84 9.48
CA GLN A 110 25.01 -31.16 9.56
C GLN A 110 25.36 -32.67 9.60
N CYS A 111 24.73 -33.47 8.75
CA CYS A 111 25.01 -34.90 8.66
C CYS A 111 26.01 -35.25 7.55
N LYS A 112 26.59 -36.46 7.59
CA LYS A 112 27.51 -36.97 6.56
C LYS A 112 26.97 -38.24 5.94
N VAL A 113 26.76 -38.29 4.63
CA VAL A 113 26.36 -39.51 3.91
C VAL A 113 27.60 -40.26 3.47
N ALA A 114 27.85 -41.44 4.05
CA ALA A 114 29.03 -42.26 3.77
C ALA A 114 28.95 -43.01 2.43
N ASP A 115 30.05 -43.63 2.04
CA ASP A 115 30.13 -44.53 0.87
C ASP A 115 29.07 -45.65 0.96
N GLY A 116 28.24 -45.76 -0.09
CA GLY A 116 27.16 -46.74 -0.20
C GLY A 116 25.91 -46.42 0.62
N ALA A 117 25.89 -45.30 1.34
CA ALA A 117 24.74 -44.86 2.13
C ALA A 117 23.79 -43.95 1.34
N VAL A 118 22.52 -43.89 1.77
CA VAL A 118 21.48 -43.06 1.15
C VAL A 118 20.78 -42.18 2.17
N GLN A 119 20.74 -40.86 1.97
CA GLN A 119 19.78 -39.99 2.66
C GLN A 119 18.64 -39.67 1.70
N GLU A 120 17.40 -39.94 2.09
CA GLU A 120 16.21 -39.59 1.33
C GLU A 120 15.41 -38.53 2.07
N ILE A 121 15.16 -37.40 1.42
CA ILE A 121 14.35 -36.30 1.95
C ILE A 121 12.99 -36.37 1.28
N ALA A 122 11.96 -36.72 2.03
CA ALA A 122 10.59 -36.86 1.55
C ALA A 122 9.89 -35.49 1.50
N ASP A 123 8.73 -35.45 0.84
CA ASP A 123 7.85 -34.27 0.75
C ASP A 123 7.64 -33.62 2.13
N GLY A 124 7.86 -32.30 2.22
CA GLY A 124 7.81 -31.52 3.48
C GLY A 124 9.02 -31.68 4.41
N GLY A 125 9.99 -32.53 4.09
CA GLY A 125 11.23 -32.70 4.85
C GLY A 125 12.36 -31.77 4.37
N GLU A 126 13.28 -31.46 5.28
CA GLU A 126 14.44 -30.60 5.01
C GLU A 126 15.75 -31.22 5.48
N ALA A 127 16.80 -31.18 4.64
CA ALA A 127 18.16 -31.43 5.12
C ALA A 127 19.09 -30.25 4.82
N SER A 128 19.85 -29.84 5.82
CA SER A 128 20.70 -28.65 5.79
C SER A 128 22.13 -29.00 6.20
N TYR A 129 23.13 -28.44 5.51
CA TYR A 129 24.57 -28.66 5.76
C TYR A 129 25.03 -30.12 5.63
N THR A 130 24.47 -30.86 4.68
CA THR A 130 24.84 -32.26 4.48
C THR A 130 26.14 -32.39 3.69
N LEU A 131 27.08 -33.22 4.17
CA LEU A 131 28.26 -33.63 3.40
C LEU A 131 27.99 -35.01 2.77
N VAL A 132 27.83 -35.08 1.46
CA VAL A 132 27.70 -36.35 0.74
C VAL A 132 29.09 -36.79 0.29
N ARG A 133 29.68 -37.78 0.96
CA ARG A 133 31.01 -38.30 0.63
C ARG A 133 31.01 -39.07 -0.68
N GLU A 134 32.19 -39.26 -1.26
CA GLU A 134 32.39 -40.13 -2.42
C GLU A 134 31.70 -41.49 -2.22
N GLY A 135 30.82 -41.88 -3.15
CA GLY A 135 30.02 -43.11 -3.10
C GLY A 135 28.70 -43.04 -2.32
N GLY A 136 28.44 -41.95 -1.59
CA GLY A 136 27.15 -41.68 -0.94
C GLY A 136 26.12 -41.03 -1.88
N LEU A 137 24.82 -41.15 -1.53
CA LEU A 137 23.71 -40.56 -2.27
C LEU A 137 22.78 -39.76 -1.35
N GLN A 138 22.50 -38.51 -1.68
CA GLN A 138 21.36 -37.76 -1.14
C GLN A 138 20.28 -37.62 -2.22
N LEU A 139 19.06 -38.04 -1.91
CA LEU A 139 17.92 -38.06 -2.82
C LEU A 139 16.81 -37.17 -2.26
N VAL A 140 16.42 -36.15 -3.02
CA VAL A 140 15.45 -35.13 -2.60
C VAL A 140 14.18 -35.30 -3.41
N ARG A 141 13.08 -35.62 -2.73
CA ARG A 141 11.75 -35.86 -3.35
C ARG A 141 11.05 -34.53 -3.66
N GLY A 142 10.00 -34.59 -4.48
CA GLY A 142 9.17 -33.43 -4.78
C GLY A 142 8.54 -32.84 -3.50
N GLY A 143 8.64 -31.51 -3.33
CA GLY A 143 8.20 -30.79 -2.13
C GLY A 143 9.19 -30.81 -0.96
N ALA A 144 10.33 -31.48 -1.12
CA ALA A 144 11.41 -31.53 -0.12
C ALA A 144 12.52 -30.50 -0.42
N ARG A 145 13.30 -30.15 0.61
CA ARG A 145 14.38 -29.16 0.54
C ARG A 145 15.74 -29.74 0.95
N ALA A 146 16.79 -29.46 0.18
CA ALA A 146 18.18 -29.74 0.55
C ALA A 146 19.02 -28.46 0.49
N ASN A 147 19.34 -27.91 1.65
CA ASN A 147 20.11 -26.67 1.79
C ASN A 147 21.58 -26.99 2.10
N VAL A 148 22.50 -26.24 1.51
CA VAL A 148 23.94 -26.28 1.84
C VAL A 148 24.56 -27.67 1.74
N THR A 149 24.27 -28.40 0.67
CA THR A 149 24.85 -29.74 0.51
C THR A 149 26.23 -29.64 -0.14
N THR A 150 27.27 -30.14 0.54
CA THR A 150 28.58 -30.38 -0.08
C THR A 150 28.58 -31.77 -0.71
N VAL A 151 28.83 -31.85 -2.02
CA VAL A 151 28.66 -33.07 -2.82
C VAL A 151 30.01 -33.55 -3.35
N GLU A 152 30.62 -34.52 -2.67
CA GLU A 152 31.73 -35.34 -3.19
C GLU A 152 31.22 -36.64 -3.83
N GLY A 153 30.01 -37.09 -3.45
CA GLY A 153 29.28 -38.22 -4.01
C GLY A 153 28.21 -37.81 -5.00
N GLN A 154 26.95 -38.19 -4.75
CA GLN A 154 25.82 -37.84 -5.61
C GLN A 154 24.69 -37.12 -4.86
N LEU A 155 24.22 -35.99 -5.41
CA LEU A 155 22.96 -35.32 -5.03
C LEU A 155 21.96 -35.44 -6.18
N GLU A 156 20.77 -35.95 -5.91
CA GLU A 156 19.73 -36.17 -6.93
C GLU A 156 18.41 -35.51 -6.51
N LEU A 157 17.92 -34.60 -7.35
CA LEU A 157 16.67 -33.86 -7.13
C LEU A 157 15.56 -34.38 -8.04
N GLU A 158 14.40 -34.72 -7.49
CA GLU A 158 13.20 -35.05 -8.27
C GLU A 158 12.39 -33.82 -8.66
N SER A 159 11.37 -34.02 -9.51
CA SER A 159 10.43 -32.96 -9.90
C SER A 159 9.81 -32.30 -8.67
N GLY A 160 9.92 -30.98 -8.56
CA GLY A 160 9.42 -30.19 -7.44
C GLY A 160 10.32 -30.19 -6.20
N ALA A 161 11.48 -30.84 -6.24
CA ALA A 161 12.50 -30.73 -5.19
C ALA A 161 13.25 -29.40 -5.33
N VAL A 162 13.67 -28.84 -4.19
CA VAL A 162 14.47 -27.61 -4.14
C VAL A 162 15.82 -27.92 -3.50
N SER A 163 16.90 -27.44 -4.11
CA SER A 163 18.21 -27.39 -3.46
C SER A 163 18.77 -25.98 -3.49
N ASN A 164 19.19 -25.49 -2.32
CA ASN A 164 19.78 -24.17 -2.16
C ASN A 164 21.24 -24.32 -1.74
N TYR A 165 22.15 -23.53 -2.32
CA TYR A 165 23.55 -23.44 -1.88
C TYR A 165 24.34 -24.76 -1.94
N ALA A 166 24.03 -25.63 -2.92
CA ALA A 166 24.81 -26.84 -3.11
C ALA A 166 26.22 -26.50 -3.62
N VAL A 167 27.23 -27.17 -3.08
CA VAL A 167 28.62 -27.10 -3.54
C VAL A 167 29.02 -28.45 -4.08
N VAL A 168 29.19 -28.54 -5.40
CA VAL A 168 29.59 -29.78 -6.09
C VAL A 168 31.11 -29.81 -6.20
N GLU A 169 31.72 -30.65 -5.37
CA GLU A 169 33.17 -30.79 -5.28
C GLU A 169 33.74 -31.65 -6.43
N ARG A 170 35.06 -31.73 -6.49
CA ARG A 170 35.76 -32.53 -7.49
C ARG A 170 35.28 -33.99 -7.45
N ALA A 171 34.85 -34.51 -8.61
CA ALA A 171 34.25 -35.84 -8.82
C ALA A 171 32.84 -36.04 -8.22
N GLY A 172 32.28 -35.03 -7.55
CA GLY A 172 30.88 -35.00 -7.17
C GLY A 172 29.96 -34.82 -8.37
N GLU A 173 28.75 -35.37 -8.28
CA GLU A 173 27.71 -35.23 -9.29
C GLU A 173 26.39 -34.76 -8.67
N MET A 174 25.85 -33.66 -9.18
CA MET A 174 24.50 -33.21 -8.89
C MET A 174 23.60 -33.44 -10.11
N VAL A 175 22.42 -34.01 -9.90
CA VAL A 175 21.42 -34.28 -10.96
C VAL A 175 20.12 -33.57 -10.62
N ALA A 176 19.76 -32.58 -11.41
CA ALA A 176 18.50 -31.85 -11.32
C ALA A 176 17.53 -32.36 -12.39
N ARG A 177 16.45 -33.02 -11.96
CA ARG A 177 15.43 -33.55 -12.88
C ARG A 177 14.46 -32.48 -13.37
N SER A 178 13.63 -32.85 -14.35
CA SER A 178 12.56 -32.00 -14.85
C SER A 178 11.70 -31.43 -13.71
N GLY A 179 11.59 -30.11 -13.61
CA GLY A 179 10.80 -29.41 -12.60
C GLY A 179 11.45 -29.27 -11.22
N SER A 180 12.70 -29.70 -11.02
CA SER A 180 13.46 -29.35 -9.80
C SER A 180 14.02 -27.94 -9.89
N ILE A 181 14.22 -27.31 -8.74
CA ILE A 181 14.80 -25.97 -8.61
C ILE A 181 16.15 -26.08 -7.90
N VAL A 182 17.18 -25.51 -8.51
CA VAL A 182 18.52 -25.43 -7.94
C VAL A 182 18.87 -23.96 -7.83
N ASN A 183 19.12 -23.49 -6.62
CA ASN A 183 19.41 -22.10 -6.32
C ASN A 183 20.83 -21.96 -5.79
N ASN A 184 21.54 -20.91 -6.22
CA ASN A 184 22.83 -20.50 -5.65
C ASN A 184 23.89 -21.62 -5.62
N VAL A 185 24.02 -22.38 -6.72
CA VAL A 185 24.89 -23.56 -6.77
C VAL A 185 26.32 -23.20 -7.20
N THR A 186 27.30 -23.77 -6.49
CA THR A 186 28.72 -23.74 -6.87
C THR A 186 29.13 -25.11 -7.40
N VAL A 187 29.69 -25.15 -8.60
CA VAL A 187 30.29 -26.35 -9.20
C VAL A 187 31.79 -26.09 -9.28
N ASN A 188 32.57 -26.70 -8.39
CA ASN A 188 34.02 -26.56 -8.33
C ASN A 188 34.70 -27.32 -9.49
N ALA A 189 35.97 -27.00 -9.74
CA ALA A 189 36.76 -27.64 -10.79
C ALA A 189 36.74 -29.18 -10.66
N GLY A 190 36.30 -29.85 -11.73
CA GLY A 190 36.12 -31.31 -11.77
C GLY A 190 34.81 -31.85 -11.16
N GLY A 191 33.93 -31.00 -10.66
CA GLY A 191 32.54 -31.34 -10.33
C GLY A 191 31.63 -31.35 -11.57
N LEU A 192 30.46 -31.99 -11.45
CA LEU A 192 29.48 -32.13 -12.54
C LEU A 192 28.04 -31.83 -12.09
N LEU A 193 27.38 -30.89 -12.76
CA LEU A 193 25.95 -30.62 -12.61
C LEU A 193 25.21 -31.04 -13.89
N LYS A 194 24.25 -31.97 -13.78
CA LYS A 194 23.38 -32.41 -14.88
C LYS A 194 21.98 -31.84 -14.73
N LEU A 195 21.47 -31.25 -15.81
CA LEU A 195 20.15 -30.61 -15.86
C LEU A 195 19.29 -31.30 -16.92
N GLU A 196 18.16 -31.87 -16.49
CA GLU A 196 17.13 -32.38 -17.40
C GLU A 196 16.21 -31.25 -17.91
N ASP A 197 15.39 -31.57 -18.93
CA ASP A 197 14.44 -30.62 -19.53
C ASP A 197 13.45 -30.07 -18.50
N GLY A 198 13.43 -28.75 -18.32
CA GLY A 198 12.58 -28.06 -17.35
C GLY A 198 13.14 -27.96 -15.92
N ALA A 199 14.40 -28.29 -15.68
CA ALA A 199 15.09 -27.88 -14.45
C ALA A 199 15.32 -26.35 -14.43
N VAL A 200 15.26 -25.75 -13.24
CA VAL A 200 15.44 -24.29 -13.03
C VAL A 200 16.73 -24.04 -12.27
N LEU A 201 17.55 -23.10 -12.77
CA LEU A 201 18.68 -22.55 -12.04
C LEU A 201 18.31 -21.14 -11.55
N GLY A 202 17.94 -21.03 -10.28
CA GLY A 202 17.65 -19.75 -9.63
C GLY A 202 18.89 -19.13 -8.99
N GLY A 203 18.84 -17.81 -8.78
CA GLY A 203 19.96 -17.05 -8.20
C GLY A 203 21.24 -17.10 -9.06
N ILE A 204 22.39 -17.22 -8.40
CA ILE A 204 23.72 -17.22 -9.04
C ILE A 204 24.27 -18.64 -9.12
N THR A 205 24.62 -19.11 -10.32
CA THR A 205 25.36 -20.37 -10.49
C THR A 205 26.84 -20.09 -10.75
N TRP A 206 27.73 -20.58 -9.90
CA TRP A 206 29.17 -20.55 -10.12
C TRP A 206 29.66 -21.85 -10.77
N ALA A 207 30.25 -21.77 -11.95
CA ALA A 207 30.70 -22.92 -12.74
C ALA A 207 32.21 -22.87 -12.98
N GLY A 208 32.99 -23.38 -12.03
CA GLY A 208 34.40 -23.77 -12.24
C GLY A 208 34.53 -25.21 -12.75
N GLY A 209 33.50 -26.03 -12.56
CA GLY A 209 33.32 -27.36 -13.13
C GLY A 209 32.29 -27.39 -14.26
N ARG A 210 31.87 -28.59 -14.66
CA ARG A 210 31.07 -28.78 -15.87
C ARG A 210 29.57 -28.83 -15.59
N ILE A 211 28.78 -28.13 -16.40
CA ILE A 211 27.32 -28.18 -16.46
C ILE A 211 26.89 -28.88 -17.76
N GLU A 212 26.06 -29.90 -17.63
CA GLU A 212 25.43 -30.64 -18.72
C GLU A 212 23.92 -30.42 -18.76
N ALA A 213 23.47 -29.51 -19.62
CA ALA A 213 22.06 -29.32 -19.90
C ALA A 213 21.58 -30.22 -21.06
N ALA A 214 20.41 -30.85 -20.90
CA ALA A 214 19.79 -31.69 -21.93
C ALA A 214 18.82 -30.93 -22.85
N ALA A 215 18.34 -29.76 -22.42
CA ALA A 215 17.42 -28.87 -23.14
C ALA A 215 17.55 -27.44 -22.60
N ASP A 216 16.69 -26.52 -23.04
CA ASP A 216 16.67 -25.12 -22.59
C ASP A 216 16.55 -25.04 -21.05
N VAL A 217 17.43 -24.28 -20.41
CA VAL A 217 17.49 -24.06 -18.94
C VAL A 217 17.04 -22.64 -18.64
N ASN A 218 16.18 -22.49 -17.64
CA ASN A 218 15.86 -21.17 -17.10
C ASN A 218 16.90 -20.80 -16.04
N ALA A 219 17.92 -20.04 -16.43
CA ALA A 219 19.00 -19.58 -15.56
C ALA A 219 19.04 -18.04 -15.52
N HIS A 220 19.11 -17.46 -14.32
CA HIS A 220 19.21 -16.01 -14.14
C HIS A 220 20.64 -15.51 -14.39
N THR A 221 21.58 -15.81 -13.48
CA THR A 221 22.99 -15.42 -13.60
C THR A 221 23.88 -16.66 -13.58
N LEU A 222 24.75 -16.78 -14.57
CA LEU A 222 25.69 -17.88 -14.70
C LEU A 222 27.11 -17.35 -14.82
N VAL A 223 27.90 -17.70 -13.82
CA VAL A 223 29.30 -17.34 -13.68
C VAL A 223 30.16 -18.48 -14.16
N LEU A 224 30.94 -18.24 -15.20
CA LEU A 224 31.97 -19.17 -15.64
C LEU A 224 33.24 -18.85 -14.87
N GLY A 225 33.47 -19.59 -13.78
CA GLY A 225 34.53 -19.29 -12.83
C GLY A 225 35.89 -19.77 -13.34
N LEU A 226 36.80 -18.85 -13.64
CA LEU A 226 38.22 -19.17 -13.87
C LEU A 226 39.06 -19.01 -12.60
N VAL A 227 38.40 -18.71 -11.49
CA VAL A 227 38.92 -18.69 -10.13
C VAL A 227 37.99 -19.54 -9.25
N THR A 228 38.47 -20.00 -8.10
CA THR A 228 37.62 -20.65 -7.11
C THR A 228 36.66 -19.62 -6.50
N SER A 229 35.47 -20.05 -6.10
CA SER A 229 34.54 -19.18 -5.36
C SER A 229 34.92 -19.17 -3.87
N GLY A 230 35.08 -18.01 -3.25
CA GLY A 230 35.33 -17.86 -1.81
C GLY A 230 36.53 -16.95 -1.49
N GLU A 231 36.89 -16.85 -0.21
CA GLU A 231 37.89 -15.86 0.28
C GLU A 231 39.29 -15.96 -0.36
N GLU A 232 39.73 -17.16 -0.75
CA GLU A 232 41.08 -17.37 -1.30
C GLU A 232 41.18 -17.10 -2.82
N ASN A 233 40.07 -17.16 -3.59
CA ASN A 233 40.00 -16.88 -5.05
C ASN A 233 41.15 -17.46 -5.91
N ASP A 234 41.61 -18.67 -5.59
CA ASP A 234 42.68 -19.36 -6.32
C ASP A 234 42.38 -19.47 -7.83
N THR A 235 43.38 -19.17 -8.66
CA THR A 235 43.23 -19.25 -10.11
C THR A 235 43.11 -20.69 -10.60
N ILE A 236 42.20 -20.91 -11.57
CA ILE A 236 42.00 -22.19 -12.24
C ILE A 236 42.84 -22.20 -13.53
N SER A 237 43.67 -23.24 -13.70
CA SER A 237 44.44 -23.45 -14.91
C SER A 237 43.54 -23.88 -16.08
N PRO A 238 43.82 -23.48 -17.33
CA PRO A 238 43.06 -23.97 -18.48
C PRO A 238 43.16 -25.51 -18.62
N ASP A 239 44.22 -26.14 -18.10
CA ASP A 239 44.37 -27.61 -18.10
C ASP A 239 43.36 -28.31 -17.18
N ASP A 240 42.84 -27.62 -16.16
CA ASP A 240 41.81 -28.13 -15.25
C ASP A 240 40.39 -28.01 -15.83
N ILE A 241 40.24 -27.35 -16.99
CA ILE A 241 39.01 -27.21 -17.77
C ILE A 241 39.18 -27.92 -19.13
N PRO A 242 39.31 -29.25 -19.15
CA PRO A 242 39.62 -30.01 -20.37
C PRO A 242 38.47 -30.02 -21.39
N LEU A 243 37.24 -29.83 -20.92
CA LEU A 243 36.00 -29.73 -21.69
C LEU A 243 35.34 -28.37 -21.42
N PRO A 244 34.49 -27.87 -22.33
CA PRO A 244 33.72 -26.66 -22.08
C PRO A 244 32.93 -26.75 -20.76
N LEU A 245 32.99 -25.68 -19.95
CA LEU A 245 32.24 -25.56 -18.69
C LEU A 245 30.74 -25.76 -18.93
N LEU A 246 30.20 -25.18 -20.00
CA LEU A 246 28.84 -25.48 -20.48
C LEU A 246 28.90 -26.42 -21.67
N ASN A 247 28.17 -27.53 -21.63
CA ASN A 247 28.14 -28.48 -22.74
C ASN A 247 27.56 -27.88 -24.04
N ASP A 248 26.52 -27.04 -23.93
CA ASP A 248 25.83 -26.43 -25.05
C ASP A 248 25.26 -25.06 -24.65
N LEU A 249 25.82 -23.99 -25.21
CA LEU A 249 25.44 -22.61 -24.91
C LEU A 249 24.00 -22.29 -25.35
N THR A 250 23.46 -23.00 -26.34
CA THR A 250 22.16 -22.68 -26.95
C THR A 250 20.97 -22.95 -26.03
N PHE A 251 21.21 -23.67 -24.92
CA PHE A 251 20.25 -23.96 -23.86
C PHE A 251 20.13 -22.84 -22.81
N PHE A 252 21.11 -21.93 -22.71
CA PHE A 252 21.14 -20.86 -21.71
C PHE A 252 20.74 -19.52 -22.35
N ARG A 253 19.45 -19.36 -22.68
CA ARG A 253 18.92 -18.16 -23.34
C ARG A 253 18.44 -17.15 -22.31
N ASN A 254 18.71 -15.86 -22.54
CA ASN A 254 18.38 -14.75 -21.64
C ASN A 254 19.04 -14.87 -20.25
N THR A 255 20.13 -15.61 -20.15
CA THR A 255 20.97 -15.72 -18.95
C THR A 255 22.00 -14.60 -18.94
N ASP A 256 22.20 -13.96 -17.79
CA ASP A 256 23.35 -13.07 -17.57
C ASP A 256 24.62 -13.92 -17.46
N LEU A 257 25.38 -13.99 -18.57
CA LEU A 257 26.62 -14.75 -18.66
C LEU A 257 27.79 -13.89 -18.18
N ARG A 258 28.46 -14.35 -17.14
CA ARG A 258 29.66 -13.73 -16.59
C ARG A 258 30.85 -14.67 -16.66
N VAL A 259 32.06 -14.13 -16.67
CA VAL A 259 33.32 -14.87 -16.50
C VAL A 259 34.16 -14.18 -15.45
N ALA A 260 34.53 -14.92 -14.40
CA ALA A 260 35.35 -14.41 -13.32
C ALA A 260 36.84 -14.63 -13.63
N VAL A 261 37.64 -13.57 -13.55
CA VAL A 261 39.05 -13.54 -13.94
C VAL A 261 39.88 -12.80 -12.88
N ALA A 262 41.03 -13.35 -12.48
CA ALA A 262 41.97 -12.68 -11.59
C ALA A 262 42.91 -11.72 -12.35
N PHE A 263 42.73 -10.41 -12.15
CA PHE A 263 43.59 -9.36 -12.68
C PHE A 263 44.54 -8.84 -11.60
N ASP A 264 45.71 -9.48 -11.43
CA ASP A 264 46.69 -9.10 -10.40
C ASP A 264 48.01 -8.53 -11.01
N GLU A 265 48.63 -7.54 -10.36
CA GLU A 265 49.97 -7.05 -10.73
C GLU A 265 51.06 -8.11 -10.48
N ASP A 266 50.90 -8.91 -9.42
CA ASP A 266 51.77 -10.03 -9.08
C ASP A 266 51.47 -11.24 -9.97
N ALA A 267 52.49 -11.67 -10.71
CA ALA A 267 52.35 -12.70 -11.73
C ALA A 267 52.05 -14.12 -11.18
N GLU A 268 52.19 -14.33 -9.87
CA GLU A 268 51.87 -15.61 -9.22
C GLU A 268 50.36 -15.76 -8.92
N ASP A 269 49.65 -14.64 -8.73
CA ASP A 269 48.22 -14.60 -8.36
C ASP A 269 47.32 -14.19 -9.54
N ARG A 270 47.93 -13.75 -10.65
CA ARG A 270 47.27 -13.42 -11.92
C ARG A 270 46.71 -14.65 -12.63
N GLN A 271 45.59 -14.47 -13.34
CA GLN A 271 45.01 -15.52 -14.18
C GLN A 271 46.04 -16.14 -15.14
N PRO A 272 46.23 -17.48 -15.12
CA PRO A 272 47.15 -18.16 -16.02
C PRO A 272 46.85 -17.90 -17.50
N GLU A 273 47.89 -17.68 -18.31
CA GLU A 273 47.74 -17.54 -19.75
C GLU A 273 47.27 -18.86 -20.40
N GLY A 274 46.37 -18.77 -21.38
CA GLY A 274 45.90 -19.93 -22.13
C GLY A 274 44.52 -19.77 -22.75
N GLU A 275 44.02 -20.85 -23.34
CA GLU A 275 42.67 -20.93 -23.92
C GLU A 275 41.72 -21.62 -22.95
N TYR A 276 40.75 -20.87 -22.42
CA TYR A 276 39.72 -21.37 -21.52
C TYR A 276 38.46 -21.72 -22.29
N LYS A 277 37.99 -22.96 -22.15
CA LYS A 277 36.78 -23.46 -22.82
C LYS A 277 35.55 -23.11 -22.01
N LEU A 278 34.85 -22.06 -22.40
CA LEU A 278 33.69 -21.55 -21.69
C LEU A 278 32.43 -22.37 -22.01
N ALA A 279 32.12 -22.56 -23.28
CA ALA A 279 30.87 -23.23 -23.68
C ALA A 279 30.99 -23.95 -25.04
N GLY A 280 30.28 -25.07 -25.20
CA GLY A 280 30.11 -25.74 -26.50
C GLY A 280 28.99 -25.13 -27.34
N ASN A 281 28.94 -25.48 -28.63
CA ASN A 281 27.88 -25.10 -29.57
C ASN A 281 27.63 -23.58 -29.70
N ALA A 282 28.70 -22.80 -29.71
CA ALA A 282 28.71 -21.34 -29.73
C ALA A 282 28.78 -20.72 -31.14
N ALA A 283 28.70 -21.51 -32.22
CA ALA A 283 28.83 -21.02 -33.61
C ALA A 283 27.88 -19.85 -33.96
N GLY A 284 26.70 -19.81 -33.32
CA GLY A 284 25.69 -18.77 -33.51
C GLY A 284 25.63 -17.74 -32.38
N PHE A 285 26.57 -17.73 -31.44
CA PHE A 285 26.55 -16.81 -30.31
C PHE A 285 26.82 -15.37 -30.78
N THR A 286 25.84 -14.50 -30.55
CA THR A 286 25.91 -13.05 -30.85
C THR A 286 25.73 -12.19 -29.61
N GLY A 287 25.66 -12.81 -28.43
CA GLY A 287 25.59 -12.11 -27.16
C GLY A 287 26.97 -11.63 -26.73
N SER A 288 27.02 -11.10 -25.52
CA SER A 288 28.24 -10.71 -24.84
C SER A 288 28.40 -11.46 -23.52
N ILE A 289 29.61 -11.49 -22.99
CA ILE A 289 29.93 -12.00 -21.66
C ILE A 289 30.47 -10.85 -20.80
N THR A 290 29.98 -10.74 -19.58
CA THR A 290 30.47 -9.76 -18.60
C THR A 290 31.71 -10.33 -17.92
N VAL A 291 32.81 -9.58 -17.90
CA VAL A 291 34.04 -9.98 -17.22
C VAL A 291 34.03 -9.37 -15.82
N THR A 292 34.18 -10.21 -14.80
CA THR A 292 34.18 -9.80 -13.39
C THR A 292 35.44 -10.27 -12.66
N SER A 293 35.66 -9.75 -11.45
CA SER A 293 36.62 -10.31 -10.48
C SER A 293 36.09 -11.62 -9.87
N GLY A 294 36.89 -12.22 -8.98
CA GLY A 294 36.54 -13.46 -8.26
C GLY A 294 35.45 -13.31 -7.20
N ASN A 295 35.48 -12.21 -6.44
CA ASN A 295 34.43 -11.83 -5.51
C ASN A 295 33.54 -10.79 -6.18
N TYR A 296 32.29 -11.12 -6.50
CA TYR A 296 31.34 -10.17 -7.07
C TYR A 296 31.27 -8.89 -6.22
N PRO A 297 31.24 -7.66 -6.80
CA PRO A 297 30.57 -7.32 -8.06
C PRO A 297 31.42 -6.58 -9.11
N ASP A 298 32.75 -6.51 -9.02
CA ASP A 298 33.54 -5.66 -9.93
C ASP A 298 33.42 -6.09 -11.39
N VAL A 299 32.68 -5.31 -12.18
CA VAL A 299 32.57 -5.48 -13.63
C VAL A 299 33.69 -4.72 -14.31
N PHE A 300 34.63 -5.45 -14.91
CA PHE A 300 35.71 -4.86 -15.67
C PHE A 300 35.27 -4.43 -17.07
N THR A 301 34.56 -5.32 -17.78
CA THR A 301 34.16 -5.08 -19.17
C THR A 301 33.04 -6.01 -19.62
N THR A 302 32.55 -5.80 -20.83
CA THR A 302 31.64 -6.71 -21.52
C THR A 302 32.23 -7.03 -22.90
N LEU A 303 32.45 -8.32 -23.19
CA LEU A 303 33.08 -8.78 -24.43
C LEU A 303 32.07 -9.47 -25.35
N SER A 304 32.02 -9.04 -26.61
CA SER A 304 31.38 -9.79 -27.70
C SER A 304 32.41 -10.65 -28.44
N VAL A 305 31.94 -11.60 -29.25
CA VAL A 305 32.86 -12.45 -30.04
C VAL A 305 33.69 -11.60 -30.99
N GLY A 306 35.01 -11.68 -30.86
CA GLY A 306 36.00 -10.90 -31.61
C GLY A 306 36.53 -9.69 -30.84
N ASP A 307 35.95 -9.34 -29.70
CA ASP A 307 36.44 -8.26 -28.84
C ASP A 307 37.65 -8.73 -28.02
N SER A 308 38.50 -7.76 -27.69
CA SER A 308 39.60 -7.92 -26.75
C SER A 308 39.56 -6.80 -25.71
N TYR A 309 39.94 -7.12 -24.47
CA TYR A 309 40.06 -6.18 -23.36
C TYR A 309 41.37 -6.43 -22.63
N SER A 310 42.08 -5.38 -22.27
CA SER A 310 43.34 -5.47 -21.54
C SER A 310 43.24 -4.71 -20.22
N ASN A 311 43.73 -5.32 -19.14
CA ASN A 311 43.80 -4.71 -17.82
C ASN A 311 44.98 -5.31 -17.05
N THR A 312 45.68 -4.49 -16.26
CA THR A 312 46.83 -4.88 -15.41
C THR A 312 47.85 -5.82 -16.09
N GLY A 313 48.10 -5.65 -17.39
CA GLY A 313 49.06 -6.48 -18.14
C GLY A 313 48.54 -7.84 -18.61
N LEU A 314 47.24 -8.11 -18.51
CA LEU A 314 46.53 -9.19 -19.21
C LEU A 314 45.78 -8.65 -20.43
N THR A 315 45.54 -9.53 -21.40
CA THR A 315 44.60 -9.33 -22.52
C THR A 315 43.67 -10.52 -22.59
N LEU A 316 42.37 -10.25 -22.51
CA LEU A 316 41.30 -11.19 -22.73
C LEU A 316 40.82 -11.06 -24.17
N THR A 317 40.61 -12.16 -24.87
CA THR A 317 39.99 -12.18 -26.20
C THR A 317 38.90 -13.23 -26.24
N LEU A 318 37.67 -12.81 -26.57
CA LEU A 318 36.55 -13.74 -26.72
C LEU A 318 36.46 -14.21 -28.17
N SER A 319 36.43 -15.51 -28.41
CA SER A 319 36.38 -16.07 -29.76
C SER A 319 35.56 -17.36 -29.83
N VAL A 320 35.23 -17.81 -31.05
CA VAL A 320 34.67 -19.13 -31.29
C VAL A 320 35.69 -19.93 -32.09
N ASN A 321 36.08 -21.11 -31.58
CA ASN A 321 37.09 -21.95 -32.21
C ASN A 321 36.50 -22.85 -33.34
N ALA A 322 37.35 -23.66 -33.97
CA ALA A 322 36.94 -24.54 -35.08
C ALA A 322 36.05 -25.73 -34.66
N ALA A 323 35.91 -25.98 -33.36
CA ALA A 323 35.00 -26.98 -32.80
C ALA A 323 33.65 -26.36 -32.37
N ASP A 324 33.40 -25.12 -32.77
CA ASP A 324 32.23 -24.33 -32.38
C ASP A 324 32.15 -24.12 -30.85
N GLU A 325 33.28 -24.03 -30.16
CA GLU A 325 33.35 -23.73 -28.72
C GLU A 325 33.64 -22.24 -28.49
N LEU A 326 32.97 -21.62 -27.50
CA LEU A 326 33.27 -20.29 -27.00
C LEU A 326 34.54 -20.35 -26.14
N ILE A 327 35.56 -19.59 -26.53
CA ILE A 327 36.87 -19.56 -25.91
C ILE A 327 37.17 -18.16 -25.39
N LEU A 328 37.61 -18.08 -24.13
CA LEU A 328 38.31 -16.91 -23.62
C LEU A 328 39.81 -17.17 -23.69
N THR A 329 40.52 -16.45 -24.53
CA THR A 329 41.99 -16.49 -24.57
C THR A 329 42.55 -15.45 -23.63
N VAL A 330 43.29 -15.90 -22.62
CA VAL A 330 44.06 -15.05 -21.69
C VAL A 330 45.49 -14.97 -22.19
N GLY A 331 45.99 -13.77 -22.47
CA GLY A 331 47.38 -13.50 -22.83
C GLY A 331 47.96 -12.29 -22.10
N SER A 332 49.21 -11.94 -22.38
CA SER A 332 49.88 -10.78 -21.78
C SER A 332 49.71 -9.49 -22.61
N CYS A 333 49.58 -8.35 -21.92
CA CYS A 333 49.67 -7.01 -22.49
C CYS A 333 50.97 -6.33 -22.01
N THR A 334 51.79 -5.81 -22.92
CA THR A 334 53.06 -5.12 -22.58
C THR A 334 53.24 -3.75 -23.24
N GLU A 335 52.30 -3.28 -24.06
CA GLU A 335 52.35 -1.97 -24.71
C GLU A 335 51.15 -1.12 -24.29
N ASP A 336 51.40 0.13 -23.89
CA ASP A 336 50.37 1.11 -23.51
C ASP A 336 49.77 1.79 -24.75
N THR A 337 48.51 1.51 -25.00
CA THR A 337 47.77 1.89 -26.22
C THR A 337 46.67 2.94 -25.98
N ALA A 338 46.21 3.14 -24.74
CA ALA A 338 45.13 4.07 -24.38
C ALA A 338 45.54 5.03 -23.26
N PRO A 339 44.86 6.19 -23.07
CA PRO A 339 44.90 6.91 -21.80
C PRO A 339 43.90 6.30 -20.79
N PRO A 340 44.04 6.58 -19.47
CA PRO A 340 43.12 6.08 -18.45
C PRO A 340 41.66 6.48 -18.70
N ASP A 341 40.74 5.61 -18.29
CA ASP A 341 39.32 5.90 -18.31
C ASP A 341 38.95 7.07 -17.37
N PRO A 342 37.81 7.76 -17.61
CA PRO A 342 37.31 8.78 -16.70
C PRO A 342 37.05 8.18 -15.32
N VAL A 343 37.54 8.86 -14.29
CA VAL A 343 37.37 8.47 -12.88
C VAL A 343 35.88 8.54 -12.50
N ARG A 344 35.41 7.49 -11.80
CA ARG A 344 34.02 7.31 -11.37
C ARG A 344 33.87 7.46 -9.85
N ALA A 345 32.63 7.44 -9.37
CA ALA A 345 32.25 7.55 -7.96
C ALA A 345 32.91 8.74 -7.21
N VAL A 346 33.05 9.87 -7.88
CA VAL A 346 33.70 11.05 -7.31
C VAL A 346 32.82 11.70 -6.22
N SER A 347 33.33 11.77 -5.00
CA SER A 347 32.60 12.26 -3.81
C SER A 347 33.44 13.25 -2.99
N SER A 348 32.78 13.99 -2.10
CA SER A 348 33.41 15.01 -1.26
C SER A 348 32.83 15.01 0.14
N MET A 349 33.70 15.06 1.15
CA MET A 349 33.37 15.02 2.57
C MET A 349 33.96 16.22 3.30
N VAL A 350 33.12 17.05 3.93
CA VAL A 350 33.54 18.30 4.58
C VAL A 350 33.78 18.04 6.07
N TYR A 351 35.04 17.95 6.49
CA TYR A 351 35.44 17.63 7.87
C TYR A 351 35.08 18.68 8.92
N ASP A 352 35.18 19.95 8.53
CA ASP A 352 34.94 21.10 9.40
C ASP A 352 34.59 22.34 8.57
N SER A 353 34.44 23.49 9.23
CA SER A 353 34.18 24.78 8.58
C SER A 353 35.33 25.28 7.67
N SER A 354 36.34 24.46 7.38
CA SER A 354 37.52 24.83 6.60
C SER A 354 38.22 23.74 5.77
N SER A 355 37.77 22.49 5.76
CA SER A 355 38.46 21.39 5.06
C SER A 355 37.52 20.36 4.47
N VAL A 356 37.92 19.74 3.36
CA VAL A 356 37.14 18.75 2.63
C VAL A 356 38.06 17.68 2.04
N MET A 357 37.69 16.42 2.16
CA MET A 357 38.31 15.32 1.43
C MET A 357 37.55 15.03 0.17
N ILE A 358 38.26 14.74 -0.91
CA ILE A 358 37.68 14.33 -2.18
C ILE A 358 38.13 12.90 -2.46
N ARG A 359 37.19 11.96 -2.66
CA ARG A 359 37.44 10.55 -2.96
C ARG A 359 36.89 10.15 -4.32
N TRP A 360 37.41 9.06 -4.86
CA TRP A 360 36.94 8.45 -6.11
C TRP A 360 37.38 6.98 -6.21
N GLU A 361 36.82 6.23 -7.15
CA GLU A 361 37.26 4.86 -7.47
C GLU A 361 38.59 4.85 -8.22
N ASP A 362 39.39 3.79 -8.02
CA ASP A 362 40.65 3.65 -8.75
C ASP A 362 40.43 3.67 -10.27
N GLY A 363 41.27 4.44 -10.96
CA GLY A 363 41.22 4.58 -12.39
C GLY A 363 41.74 3.32 -13.07
N THR A 364 41.06 2.89 -14.14
CA THR A 364 41.46 1.77 -14.97
C THR A 364 42.29 2.25 -16.17
N ASP A 365 43.31 1.47 -16.53
CA ASP A 365 44.18 1.70 -17.68
C ASP A 365 44.84 0.38 -18.13
N ASP A 366 45.24 0.30 -19.40
CA ASP A 366 45.78 -0.94 -20.00
C ASP A 366 47.13 -1.40 -19.39
N ILE A 367 47.88 -0.49 -18.79
CA ILE A 367 49.12 -0.75 -18.05
C ILE A 367 49.12 -0.22 -16.61
N GLY A 368 47.98 0.27 -16.12
CA GLY A 368 47.78 0.75 -14.75
C GLY A 368 47.91 2.26 -14.54
N VAL A 369 47.13 2.78 -13.59
CA VAL A 369 47.13 4.19 -13.17
C VAL A 369 48.18 4.43 -12.10
N THR A 370 48.89 5.56 -12.17
CA THR A 370 49.97 5.89 -11.21
C THR A 370 49.70 7.11 -10.33
N ARG A 371 48.75 7.97 -10.72
CA ARG A 371 48.35 9.18 -9.97
C ARG A 371 47.10 9.82 -10.55
N TYR A 372 46.54 10.77 -9.82
CA TYR A 372 45.35 11.55 -10.16
C TYR A 372 45.60 13.06 -10.10
N GLU A 373 44.73 13.82 -10.75
CA GLU A 373 44.68 15.28 -10.67
C GLU A 373 43.26 15.75 -10.36
N LEU A 374 43.12 16.67 -9.40
CA LEU A 374 41.88 17.26 -8.90
C LEU A 374 41.85 18.76 -9.20
N ARG A 375 40.73 19.30 -9.66
CA ARG A 375 40.51 20.74 -9.81
C ARG A 375 39.31 21.22 -9.02
N TYR A 376 39.37 22.43 -8.45
CA TYR A 376 38.26 23.01 -7.68
C TYR A 376 38.19 24.55 -7.73
N VAL A 377 36.99 25.11 -7.58
CA VAL A 377 36.75 26.57 -7.54
C VAL A 377 35.57 26.91 -6.63
N ARG A 378 35.72 27.98 -5.82
CA ARG A 378 34.62 28.55 -5.02
C ARG A 378 33.68 29.36 -5.90
N GLU A 379 32.37 29.23 -5.70
CA GLU A 379 31.37 29.99 -6.44
C GLU A 379 31.62 31.52 -6.31
N GLY A 380 31.64 32.21 -7.46
CA GLY A 380 31.99 33.64 -7.54
C GLY A 380 33.49 33.97 -7.52
N ALA A 381 34.38 33.00 -7.33
CA ALA A 381 35.83 33.20 -7.46
C ALA A 381 36.30 33.21 -8.92
N SER A 382 37.41 33.92 -9.21
CA SER A 382 37.93 34.10 -10.58
C SER A 382 39.06 33.14 -10.96
N LYS A 383 39.45 32.21 -10.08
CA LYS A 383 40.55 31.27 -10.32
C LYS A 383 40.25 29.87 -9.77
N GLU A 384 40.40 28.89 -10.65
CA GLU A 384 40.43 27.46 -10.38
C GLU A 384 41.79 27.06 -9.76
N LYS A 385 41.77 26.12 -8.82
CA LYS A 385 42.94 25.53 -8.16
C LYS A 385 43.05 24.06 -8.54
N THR A 386 44.27 23.52 -8.55
CA THR A 386 44.55 22.12 -8.92
C THR A 386 45.45 21.44 -7.89
N VAL A 387 45.18 20.18 -7.57
CA VAL A 387 45.95 19.32 -6.64
C VAL A 387 46.22 17.98 -7.31
N LYS A 388 47.32 17.30 -6.95
CA LYS A 388 47.67 15.96 -7.45
C LYS A 388 47.69 14.99 -6.29
N SER A 389 47.23 13.77 -6.52
CA SER A 389 47.29 12.68 -5.55
C SER A 389 47.88 11.43 -6.19
N ALA A 390 48.62 10.63 -5.43
CA ALA A 390 49.04 9.28 -5.85
C ALA A 390 47.97 8.23 -5.50
N GLU A 391 47.06 8.59 -4.60
CA GLU A 391 46.01 7.72 -4.06
C GLU A 391 44.64 8.15 -4.62
N PRO A 392 43.62 7.29 -4.58
CA PRO A 392 42.26 7.61 -5.03
C PRO A 392 41.49 8.59 -4.12
N HIS A 393 42.21 9.47 -3.43
CA HIS A 393 41.67 10.48 -2.53
C HIS A 393 42.58 11.71 -2.43
N CYS A 394 42.04 12.86 -2.01
CA CYS A 394 42.78 14.10 -1.84
C CYS A 394 42.14 15.05 -0.83
N LEU A 395 42.90 15.45 0.21
CA LEU A 395 42.49 16.46 1.18
C LEU A 395 42.70 17.87 0.65
N LEU A 396 41.66 18.70 0.70
CA LEU A 396 41.70 20.14 0.48
C LEU A 396 41.46 20.86 1.80
N ASP A 397 42.46 21.60 2.29
CA ASP A 397 42.39 22.34 3.55
C ASP A 397 42.32 23.88 3.34
N ASN A 398 42.10 24.62 4.43
CA ASN A 398 42.07 26.09 4.46
C ASN A 398 41.04 26.71 3.50
N LEU A 399 39.90 26.05 3.33
CA LEU A 399 38.74 26.54 2.61
C LEU A 399 38.00 27.58 3.45
N ALA A 400 37.45 28.59 2.79
CA ALA A 400 36.55 29.55 3.42
C ALA A 400 35.09 29.06 3.30
N PRO A 401 34.20 29.41 4.24
CA PRO A 401 32.78 29.08 4.15
C PRO A 401 32.17 29.50 2.81
N GLY A 402 31.34 28.63 2.21
CA GLY A 402 30.72 28.84 0.91
C GLY A 402 30.73 27.60 0.01
N SER A 403 30.08 27.71 -1.16
CA SER A 403 29.95 26.61 -2.13
C SER A 403 31.16 26.50 -3.07
N TYR A 404 31.56 25.27 -3.38
CA TYR A 404 32.65 24.92 -4.27
C TYR A 404 32.20 23.93 -5.35
N SER A 405 32.85 23.97 -6.52
CA SER A 405 32.74 22.98 -7.60
C SER A 405 34.09 22.30 -7.83
N TYR A 406 34.10 21.00 -8.18
CA TYR A 406 35.33 20.21 -8.35
C TYR A 406 35.18 19.03 -9.34
N GLN A 407 36.31 18.55 -9.89
CA GLN A 407 36.42 17.40 -10.80
C GLN A 407 37.78 16.67 -10.66
N VAL A 408 37.84 15.38 -10.99
CA VAL A 408 39.04 14.52 -10.89
C VAL A 408 39.35 13.83 -12.22
N ARG A 409 40.63 13.49 -12.49
CA ARG A 409 41.05 12.62 -13.61
C ARG A 409 42.26 11.75 -13.26
N ALA A 410 42.39 10.59 -13.90
CA ALA A 410 43.49 9.64 -13.74
C ALA A 410 44.67 9.90 -14.71
N ILE A 411 45.86 9.40 -14.35
CA ILE A 411 47.10 9.49 -15.12
C ILE A 411 47.87 8.16 -15.06
N ASP A 412 48.14 7.56 -16.22
CA ASP A 412 48.83 6.27 -16.35
C ASP A 412 50.34 6.34 -16.05
N ALA A 413 51.00 5.19 -16.11
CA ALA A 413 52.44 5.06 -15.88
C ALA A 413 53.33 5.68 -16.98
N THR A 414 52.84 5.91 -18.20
CA THR A 414 53.57 6.67 -19.24
C THR A 414 53.30 8.17 -19.21
N GLY A 415 52.34 8.61 -18.39
CA GLY A 415 51.95 9.98 -18.15
C GLY A 415 50.83 10.52 -19.06
N LYS A 416 50.04 9.69 -19.76
CA LYS A 416 48.84 10.19 -20.46
C LYS A 416 47.73 10.43 -19.44
N THR A 417 46.89 11.42 -19.72
CA THR A 417 45.83 11.89 -18.80
C THR A 417 44.47 11.52 -19.34
N GLY A 418 43.62 10.93 -18.51
CA GLY A 418 42.20 10.69 -18.80
C GLY A 418 41.37 11.99 -18.88
N GLU A 419 40.10 11.84 -19.26
CA GLU A 419 39.10 12.91 -19.21
C GLU A 419 38.73 13.27 -17.76
N TRP A 420 38.20 14.47 -17.56
CA TRP A 420 37.68 14.88 -16.24
C TRP A 420 36.36 14.16 -15.92
N SER A 421 36.18 13.81 -14.65
CA SER A 421 34.90 13.32 -14.10
C SER A 421 33.77 14.32 -14.32
N GLU A 422 32.54 13.93 -14.01
CA GLU A 422 31.45 14.90 -13.88
C GLU A 422 31.77 15.98 -12.81
N GLU A 423 31.22 17.19 -13.00
CA GLU A 423 31.40 18.29 -12.07
C GLU A 423 30.52 18.10 -10.82
N ARG A 424 31.16 18.11 -9.66
CA ARG A 424 30.52 17.91 -8.36
C ARG A 424 30.62 19.18 -7.51
N LYS A 425 29.79 19.31 -6.48
CA LYS A 425 29.76 20.48 -5.57
C LYS A 425 29.74 20.07 -4.10
N PHE A 426 30.27 20.93 -3.23
CA PHE A 426 30.16 20.80 -1.77
C PHE A 426 30.03 22.18 -1.10
N LEU A 427 29.53 22.21 0.14
CA LEU A 427 29.32 23.42 0.94
C LEU A 427 30.14 23.35 2.24
N VAL A 428 30.90 24.40 2.52
CA VAL A 428 31.56 24.59 3.82
C VAL A 428 30.72 25.54 4.67
N ALA A 429 30.12 25.04 5.75
CA ALA A 429 29.26 25.80 6.66
C ALA A 429 30.06 26.68 7.64
N PRO A 430 29.50 27.79 8.17
CA PRO A 430 30.12 28.54 9.27
C PRO A 430 29.97 27.80 10.61
N ASP A 431 30.98 27.86 11.49
CA ASP A 431 30.90 27.30 12.85
C ASP A 431 29.68 27.86 13.61
N SER A 432 28.80 26.98 14.09
CA SER A 432 27.75 27.29 15.08
C SER A 432 27.96 26.42 16.31
N ASP A 433 28.27 27.07 17.44
CA ASP A 433 28.74 26.47 18.70
C ASP A 433 27.61 26.25 19.73
N ASP A 434 26.33 26.24 19.33
CA ASP A 434 25.18 26.12 20.25
C ASP A 434 24.08 25.22 19.61
N ASP A 435 23.43 24.37 20.42
CA ASP A 435 22.24 23.52 20.14
C ASP A 435 22.44 21.98 20.06
N ALA A 436 23.25 21.37 20.92
CA ALA A 436 23.08 19.93 21.19
C ALA A 436 21.86 19.71 22.12
N PRO A 437 20.91 18.82 21.81
CA PRO A 437 19.73 18.58 22.63
C PRO A 437 20.10 18.07 24.05
N GLU A 438 19.42 18.57 25.09
CA GLU A 438 19.58 18.08 26.46
C GLU A 438 18.83 16.74 26.63
N GLY A 439 19.53 15.61 26.46
CA GLY A 439 19.00 14.25 26.69
C GLY A 439 19.29 13.26 25.55
N PRO A 440 18.77 12.02 25.63
CA PRO A 440 18.93 11.03 24.57
C PRO A 440 18.09 11.40 23.33
N VAL A 441 18.73 11.33 22.18
CA VAL A 441 18.13 11.40 20.85
C VAL A 441 17.90 9.98 20.37
N LEU A 442 16.66 9.50 20.45
CA LEU A 442 16.28 8.17 20.01
C LEU A 442 15.45 8.25 18.74
N SER A 443 15.78 7.45 17.72
CA SER A 443 15.00 7.34 16.49
C SER A 443 13.56 6.94 16.79
N THR A 444 13.32 6.07 17.77
CA THR A 444 11.98 5.63 18.16
C THR A 444 11.14 6.72 18.83
N THR A 445 11.77 7.62 19.59
CA THR A 445 11.08 8.77 20.19
C THR A 445 10.86 9.88 19.18
N LEU A 446 11.87 10.15 18.34
CA LEU A 446 11.77 11.18 17.31
C LEU A 446 10.80 10.76 16.20
N TRP A 447 10.83 9.54 15.70
CA TRP A 447 10.07 9.16 14.49
C TRP A 447 8.83 8.32 14.79
N GLY A 448 8.60 8.01 16.07
CA GLY A 448 7.49 7.21 16.56
C GLY A 448 7.72 5.72 16.46
N HIS A 449 6.71 4.98 16.92
CA HIS A 449 6.73 3.53 17.11
C HIS A 449 5.39 2.91 16.71
N ASP A 450 4.80 3.39 15.62
CA ASP A 450 3.42 3.01 15.21
C ASP A 450 3.28 1.49 14.96
N TYR A 451 4.41 0.80 14.77
CA TYR A 451 4.51 -0.63 14.48
C TYR A 451 5.07 -1.46 15.63
N LEU A 452 5.28 -0.88 16.83
CA LEU A 452 5.73 -1.60 18.02
C LEU A 452 4.56 -1.76 19.01
N PRO A 453 4.23 -2.98 19.47
CA PRO A 453 2.98 -3.23 20.22
C PRO A 453 2.89 -2.57 21.60
N GLU A 454 3.97 -2.48 22.40
CA GLU A 454 3.96 -1.91 23.76
C GLU A 454 5.34 -1.36 24.20
N LEU A 455 5.36 -0.43 25.18
CA LEU A 455 6.56 -0.02 25.91
C LEU A 455 7.15 -1.22 26.68
N TYR A 456 8.32 -1.71 26.27
CA TYR A 456 8.97 -2.82 26.97
C TYR A 456 9.35 -2.44 28.41
N THR A 457 8.91 -3.26 29.37
CA THR A 457 9.09 -3.03 30.81
C THR A 457 10.57 -3.13 31.24
N SER A 458 10.89 -2.73 32.48
CA SER A 458 12.26 -2.69 32.98
C SER A 458 12.99 -4.04 32.81
N PRO A 459 14.19 -4.08 32.19
CA PRO A 459 14.89 -5.31 31.83
C PRO A 459 15.21 -6.19 33.05
N GLN A 460 15.09 -7.51 32.91
CA GLN A 460 15.42 -8.50 33.94
C GLN A 460 16.18 -9.71 33.37
N PRO A 461 17.33 -10.11 33.94
CA PRO A 461 18.10 -9.42 34.98
C PRO A 461 18.83 -8.20 34.40
N ALA A 462 18.79 -7.08 35.13
CA ALA A 462 19.45 -5.84 34.71
C ALA A 462 20.98 -5.99 34.69
N LYS A 463 21.62 -5.88 33.51
CA LYS A 463 23.05 -5.60 33.36
C LYS A 463 23.32 -4.13 33.74
N PRO A 464 24.57 -3.76 34.10
CA PRO A 464 24.88 -2.39 34.53
C PRO A 464 24.59 -1.29 33.50
N ASN A 465 24.58 -1.65 32.22
CA ASN A 465 24.37 -0.77 31.09
C ASN A 465 22.94 -0.83 30.53
N ASP A 466 22.05 -1.63 31.13
CA ASP A 466 20.65 -1.72 30.74
C ASP A 466 19.90 -0.43 31.11
N VAL A 467 19.04 0.01 30.20
CA VAL A 467 18.18 1.18 30.35
C VAL A 467 16.72 0.77 30.12
N GLY A 468 15.78 1.46 30.76
CA GLY A 468 14.35 1.19 30.61
C GLY A 468 13.55 2.46 30.36
N GLY A 469 12.32 2.31 29.87
CA GLY A 469 11.42 3.45 29.60
C GLY A 469 11.63 4.08 28.22
N CYS A 470 12.04 3.31 27.22
CA CYS A 470 12.20 3.72 25.83
C CYS A 470 11.59 2.63 24.92
N TYR A 471 11.11 3.02 23.72
CA TYR A 471 10.61 2.08 22.71
C TYR A 471 11.78 1.55 21.86
N PHE A 472 11.81 0.26 21.56
CA PHE A 472 12.80 -0.41 20.72
C PHE A 472 12.27 -1.79 20.33
N ALA A 473 12.75 -2.39 19.24
CA ALA A 473 12.53 -3.82 18.93
C ALA A 473 13.76 -4.64 19.37
N ASP A 474 13.57 -5.89 19.73
CA ASP A 474 14.67 -6.78 20.10
C ASP A 474 14.37 -8.22 19.71
N ALA A 475 14.63 -8.57 18.46
CA ALA A 475 14.44 -9.91 17.94
C ALA A 475 15.42 -10.86 18.63
N GLU A 476 14.88 -11.91 19.26
CA GLU A 476 15.68 -12.72 20.18
C GLU A 476 16.16 -14.02 19.53
N LYS A 477 17.43 -14.37 19.81
CA LYS A 477 17.98 -15.69 19.47
C LYS A 477 17.82 -16.64 20.65
N LEU A 478 17.45 -17.89 20.35
CA LEU A 478 17.27 -18.97 21.34
C LEU A 478 18.60 -19.63 21.75
N ASN A 479 19.74 -19.11 21.29
CA ASN A 479 21.08 -19.70 21.48
C ASN A 479 21.22 -21.11 20.88
N GLU A 480 20.49 -21.39 19.82
CA GLU A 480 20.50 -22.69 19.16
C GLU A 480 21.47 -22.66 17.98
N LEU A 481 22.05 -23.81 17.62
CA LEU A 481 22.94 -23.84 16.47
C LEU A 481 22.28 -23.35 15.19
N GLN A 482 20.95 -23.43 15.06
CA GLN A 482 20.19 -22.98 13.90
C GLN A 482 20.16 -21.46 13.73
N ASP A 483 20.25 -20.69 14.82
CA ASP A 483 20.17 -19.22 14.79
C ASP A 483 21.43 -18.49 15.25
N GLN A 484 22.47 -19.21 15.71
CA GLN A 484 23.71 -18.64 16.23
C GLN A 484 24.33 -17.53 15.35
N LEU A 485 24.30 -17.65 14.02
CA LEU A 485 24.92 -16.71 13.09
C LEU A 485 23.98 -15.61 12.55
N TYR A 486 22.76 -15.49 13.09
CA TYR A 486 21.71 -14.60 12.59
C TYR A 486 21.64 -13.23 13.29
N CYS A 487 22.72 -12.74 13.90
CA CYS A 487 22.70 -11.41 14.54
C CYS A 487 22.40 -10.26 13.57
N TRP A 488 22.86 -10.36 12.32
CA TRP A 488 22.53 -9.45 11.23
C TRP A 488 21.05 -9.51 10.83
N ALA A 489 20.47 -10.71 10.84
CA ALA A 489 19.05 -10.89 10.54
C ALA A 489 18.17 -10.40 11.69
N GLY A 490 18.57 -10.62 12.95
CA GLY A 490 17.89 -10.06 14.12
C GLY A 490 17.91 -8.53 14.08
N THR A 491 19.06 -7.95 13.71
CA THR A 491 19.20 -6.51 13.49
C THR A 491 18.26 -6.03 12.38
N THR A 492 18.27 -6.70 11.23
CA THR A 492 17.40 -6.33 10.10
C THR A 492 15.91 -6.51 10.43
N ALA A 493 15.54 -7.58 11.14
CA ALA A 493 14.17 -7.85 11.58
C ALA A 493 13.65 -6.74 12.50
N ASN A 494 14.49 -6.27 13.44
CA ASN A 494 14.18 -5.10 14.27
C ASN A 494 13.90 -3.87 13.41
N LEU A 495 14.77 -3.59 12.43
CA LEU A 495 14.65 -2.41 11.57
C LEU A 495 13.44 -2.49 10.62
N LEU A 496 13.14 -3.66 10.06
CA LEU A 496 11.98 -3.89 9.21
C LEU A 496 10.68 -3.76 9.99
N THR A 497 10.66 -4.22 11.24
CA THR A 497 9.49 -4.13 12.14
C THR A 497 9.26 -2.69 12.57
N TRP A 498 10.26 -2.04 13.17
CA TRP A 498 10.16 -0.64 13.59
C TRP A 498 9.91 0.30 12.41
N GLY A 499 10.59 0.04 11.29
CA GLY A 499 10.45 0.80 10.06
C GLY A 499 9.12 0.57 9.33
N GLY A 500 8.26 -0.36 9.77
CA GLY A 500 6.96 -0.62 9.15
C GLY A 500 7.01 -1.44 7.85
N TRP A 501 8.18 -1.79 7.34
CA TRP A 501 8.35 -2.64 6.16
C TRP A 501 7.75 -4.04 6.37
N ALA A 502 7.93 -4.62 7.56
CA ALA A 502 7.44 -5.95 7.88
C ALA A 502 5.90 -6.00 7.88
N ALA A 503 5.27 -5.05 8.58
CA ALA A 503 3.82 -4.92 8.68
C ALA A 503 3.14 -4.58 7.34
N ASN A 504 3.80 -3.81 6.47
CA ASN A 504 3.29 -3.43 5.15
C ASN A 504 3.71 -4.37 4.02
N SER A 505 4.44 -5.44 4.32
CA SER A 505 4.75 -6.49 3.35
C SER A 505 3.48 -7.29 2.97
N PRO A 506 3.47 -8.02 1.85
CA PRO A 506 2.36 -8.92 1.51
C PRO A 506 2.10 -10.03 2.54
N LEU A 507 3.06 -10.30 3.42
CA LEU A 507 2.97 -11.30 4.49
C LEU A 507 2.46 -10.70 5.81
N ALA A 508 2.60 -9.37 5.98
CA ALA A 508 2.12 -8.61 7.13
C ALA A 508 2.54 -9.20 8.49
N PHE A 509 3.85 -9.33 8.69
CA PHE A 509 4.45 -9.82 9.93
C PHE A 509 3.97 -8.98 11.13
N ALA A 510 3.73 -9.65 12.26
CA ALA A 510 3.19 -9.04 13.47
C ALA A 510 4.25 -8.42 14.37
N ASP A 511 5.45 -9.00 14.41
CA ASP A 511 6.54 -8.63 15.31
C ASP A 511 7.93 -8.96 14.73
N GLU A 512 8.97 -8.50 15.44
CA GLU A 512 10.37 -8.69 15.07
C GLU A 512 10.82 -10.16 15.12
N ASP A 513 10.23 -10.96 16.00
CA ASP A 513 10.55 -12.38 16.12
C ASP A 513 9.99 -13.18 14.93
N GLU A 514 8.76 -12.90 14.49
CA GLU A 514 8.16 -13.50 13.29
C GLU A 514 8.98 -13.13 12.04
N THR A 515 9.48 -11.89 11.99
CA THR A 515 10.35 -11.43 10.90
C THR A 515 11.70 -12.16 10.93
N LEU A 516 12.29 -12.40 12.12
CA LEU A 516 13.53 -13.17 12.27
C LEU A 516 13.35 -14.66 11.92
N GLU A 517 12.25 -15.28 12.35
CA GLU A 517 11.87 -16.64 11.97
C GLU A 517 11.83 -16.79 10.44
N TYR A 518 11.29 -15.79 9.75
CA TYR A 518 11.28 -15.76 8.28
C TYR A 518 12.68 -15.75 7.66
N PHE A 519 13.64 -14.99 8.22
CA PHE A 519 15.02 -15.06 7.74
C PHE A 519 15.64 -16.45 7.99
N ILE A 520 15.35 -17.07 9.13
CA ILE A 520 15.88 -18.40 9.47
C ILE A 520 15.37 -19.49 8.52
N ASP A 521 14.12 -19.37 8.05
CA ASP A 521 13.49 -20.35 7.15
C ASP A 521 14.07 -20.34 5.72
N TYR A 522 14.57 -19.19 5.26
CA TYR A 522 15.02 -19.03 3.87
C TYR A 522 16.51 -18.76 3.72
N TRP A 523 17.14 -18.12 4.70
CA TRP A 523 18.56 -17.83 4.66
C TRP A 523 19.37 -19.03 5.10
N LYS A 524 20.60 -19.09 4.60
CA LYS A 524 21.57 -20.07 5.04
C LYS A 524 22.06 -19.65 6.43
N ASN A 525 22.19 -20.57 7.40
CA ASN A 525 22.81 -20.26 8.69
C ASN A 525 24.33 -20.03 8.59
N GLU A 526 24.70 -18.99 7.86
CA GLU A 526 26.03 -18.42 7.72
C GLU A 526 25.94 -16.94 8.08
N GLY A 527 27.08 -16.32 8.38
CA GLY A 527 27.10 -14.87 8.59
C GLY A 527 26.55 -14.14 7.36
N GLY A 528 25.97 -12.98 7.58
CA GLY A 528 25.39 -12.11 6.56
C GLY A 528 25.56 -10.65 6.94
N GLN A 529 25.00 -9.76 6.13
CA GLN A 529 25.04 -8.32 6.33
C GLN A 529 23.64 -7.72 6.28
N ASP A 530 23.39 -6.70 7.09
CA ASP A 530 22.09 -6.02 7.17
C ASP A 530 21.63 -5.47 5.80
N ARG A 531 22.58 -4.95 5.02
CA ARG A 531 22.29 -4.37 3.69
C ARG A 531 21.81 -5.39 2.66
N ASP A 532 22.34 -6.61 2.73
CA ASP A 532 21.92 -7.71 1.86
C ASP A 532 20.58 -8.28 2.31
N ALA A 533 20.37 -8.35 3.63
CA ALA A 533 19.13 -8.80 4.23
C ALA A 533 17.94 -7.92 3.83
N PHE A 534 18.12 -6.59 3.92
CA PHE A 534 17.11 -5.63 3.50
C PHE A 534 16.87 -5.69 1.98
N SER A 535 17.93 -5.71 1.17
CA SER A 535 17.80 -5.78 -0.28
C SER A 535 17.08 -7.05 -0.74
N TRP A 536 17.43 -8.20 -0.15
CA TRP A 536 16.75 -9.46 -0.41
C TRP A 536 15.27 -9.39 -0.02
N PHE A 537 14.94 -8.85 1.15
CA PHE A 537 13.56 -8.69 1.59
C PHE A 537 12.74 -7.83 0.61
N VAL A 538 13.31 -6.72 0.15
CA VAL A 538 12.65 -5.76 -0.75
C VAL A 538 12.52 -6.30 -2.16
N ASN A 539 13.63 -6.61 -2.84
CA ASN A 539 13.65 -6.91 -4.27
C ASN A 539 14.31 -8.26 -4.62
N GLY A 540 14.71 -9.04 -3.62
CA GLY A 540 15.28 -10.38 -3.80
C GLY A 540 16.72 -10.40 -4.29
N THR A 541 17.44 -9.27 -4.18
CA THR A 541 18.84 -9.15 -4.62
C THR A 541 19.78 -8.89 -3.44
N GLY A 542 21.09 -9.15 -3.64
CA GLY A 542 22.13 -8.74 -2.69
C GLY A 542 22.65 -7.35 -3.05
N ASP A 543 23.00 -6.56 -2.04
CA ASP A 543 23.47 -5.17 -2.15
C ASP A 543 25.01 -5.09 -2.11
N SER A 544 25.65 -5.81 -1.18
CA SER A 544 27.11 -5.78 -1.01
C SER A 544 27.86 -6.39 -2.20
N GLY A 545 27.27 -7.43 -2.80
CA GLY A 545 27.96 -8.32 -3.74
C GLY A 545 28.78 -9.42 -3.07
N ASP A 546 29.10 -9.26 -1.78
CA ASP A 546 29.90 -10.21 -0.99
C ASP A 546 29.06 -11.40 -0.49
N ILE A 547 27.75 -11.20 -0.27
CA ILE A 547 26.83 -12.21 0.22
C ILE A 547 25.92 -12.71 -0.90
N ILE A 548 25.90 -14.03 -1.09
CA ILE A 548 24.94 -14.67 -1.99
C ILE A 548 23.61 -14.81 -1.23
N VAL A 549 22.63 -13.97 -1.59
CA VAL A 549 21.31 -13.98 -0.95
C VAL A 549 20.42 -15.13 -1.45
N PRO A 550 19.40 -15.55 -0.66
CA PRO A 550 18.50 -16.62 -1.07
C PRO A 550 17.70 -16.28 -2.33
N ALA A 551 17.53 -17.25 -3.22
CA ALA A 551 16.70 -17.06 -4.41
C ALA A 551 15.19 -17.10 -4.12
N GLU A 552 14.79 -17.68 -2.99
CA GLU A 552 13.40 -17.79 -2.53
C GLU A 552 13.18 -16.94 -1.28
N GLY A 553 11.93 -16.62 -0.94
CA GLY A 553 11.56 -15.87 0.26
C GLY A 553 11.70 -14.34 0.17
N GLY A 554 12.62 -13.84 -0.65
CA GLY A 554 12.80 -12.40 -0.87
C GLY A 554 11.78 -11.78 -1.84
N ASN A 555 12.08 -10.56 -2.29
CA ASN A 555 11.33 -9.85 -3.33
C ASN A 555 9.87 -9.53 -2.97
N LEU A 556 9.64 -9.08 -1.73
CA LEU A 556 8.30 -8.75 -1.23
C LEU A 556 7.77 -7.42 -1.79
N PHE A 557 8.64 -6.58 -2.35
CA PHE A 557 8.36 -5.30 -2.99
C PHE A 557 9.05 -5.18 -4.37
N PRO A 558 8.62 -5.98 -5.37
CA PRO A 558 9.36 -6.20 -6.62
C PRO A 558 9.51 -4.99 -7.55
N THR A 559 8.83 -3.89 -7.25
CA THR A 559 8.91 -2.64 -8.02
C THR A 559 9.91 -1.65 -7.44
N LEU A 560 10.44 -1.91 -6.25
CA LEU A 560 11.33 -1.01 -5.53
C LEU A 560 12.79 -1.37 -5.74
N ASP A 561 13.64 -0.35 -5.82
CA ASP A 561 15.09 -0.51 -5.76
C ASP A 561 15.53 -0.31 -4.30
N ALA A 562 16.04 -1.36 -3.66
CA ALA A 562 16.45 -1.31 -2.26
C ALA A 562 17.50 -0.23 -1.99
N GLY A 563 18.38 0.06 -2.96
CA GLY A 563 19.43 1.08 -2.85
C GLY A 563 18.91 2.52 -2.75
N GLU A 564 17.62 2.76 -3.05
CA GLU A 564 16.98 4.08 -2.82
C GLU A 564 16.56 4.28 -1.35
N TYR A 565 16.45 3.20 -0.58
CA TYR A 565 15.88 3.20 0.78
C TYR A 565 16.89 2.81 1.86
N GLN A 566 18.08 2.34 1.47
CA GLN A 566 19.18 2.06 2.39
C GLN A 566 20.48 2.73 1.93
N PHE A 567 21.38 2.96 2.88
CA PHE A 567 22.79 3.20 2.59
C PHE A 567 23.65 2.63 3.70
N THR A 568 24.87 2.21 3.36
CA THR A 568 25.84 1.72 4.32
C THR A 568 27.08 2.59 4.30
N VAL A 569 27.65 2.79 5.49
CA VAL A 569 28.88 3.57 5.67
C VAL A 569 29.86 2.69 6.42
N THR A 570 31.04 2.43 5.85
CA THR A 570 32.13 1.77 6.57
C THR A 570 33.02 2.80 7.25
N ALA A 571 33.62 2.45 8.39
CA ALA A 571 34.46 3.34 9.20
C ALA A 571 35.72 3.78 8.45
N ASP A 572 36.27 2.91 7.60
CA ASP A 572 37.42 3.20 6.75
C ASP A 572 37.04 4.09 5.54
N GLU A 573 35.82 3.91 5.00
CA GLU A 573 35.28 4.75 3.92
C GLU A 573 34.82 6.12 4.40
N ALA A 574 34.43 6.24 5.67
CA ALA A 574 33.86 7.45 6.25
C ALA A 574 34.86 8.55 6.60
N GLU A 575 36.14 8.38 6.25
CA GLU A 575 37.26 9.33 6.31
C GLU A 575 37.49 10.18 7.57
N GLY A 576 36.78 9.95 8.68
CA GLY A 576 36.81 10.79 9.89
C GLY A 576 35.44 11.28 10.35
N ASP A 577 34.42 11.21 9.48
CA ASP A 577 33.05 11.66 9.72
C ASP A 577 32.09 10.51 10.06
N PHE A 578 32.62 9.30 10.29
CA PHE A 578 31.83 8.10 10.63
C PHE A 578 30.83 8.35 11.76
N ALA A 579 31.30 8.98 12.85
CA ALA A 579 30.44 9.36 13.96
C ALA A 579 29.40 10.41 13.55
N VAL A 580 29.78 11.42 12.76
CA VAL A 580 28.85 12.48 12.34
C VAL A 580 27.74 11.90 11.48
N LEU A 581 28.08 11.04 10.52
CA LEU A 581 27.10 10.38 9.64
C LEU A 581 26.19 9.43 10.43
N LEU A 582 26.73 8.68 11.38
CA LEU A 582 25.95 7.82 12.27
C LEU A 582 24.92 8.63 13.07
N LEU A 583 25.36 9.70 13.74
CA LEU A 583 24.48 10.56 14.53
C LEU A 583 23.44 11.29 13.65
N SER A 584 23.85 11.74 12.46
CA SER A 584 22.96 12.36 11.48
C SER A 584 21.90 11.37 10.98
N SER A 585 22.23 10.09 10.87
CA SER A 585 21.28 9.03 10.47
C SER A 585 20.18 8.86 11.53
N PHE A 586 20.55 8.88 12.83
CA PHE A 586 19.55 8.89 13.91
C PHE A 586 18.68 10.16 13.89
N ASN A 587 19.28 11.33 13.67
CA ASN A 587 18.54 12.59 13.55
C ASN A 587 17.55 12.58 12.38
N ALA A 588 17.97 11.97 11.27
CA ALA A 588 17.18 11.84 10.05
C ALA A 588 16.20 10.66 10.08
N GLY A 589 16.12 9.90 11.19
CA GLY A 589 15.10 8.87 11.36
C GLY A 589 15.34 7.59 10.61
N TYR A 590 16.59 7.31 10.29
CA TYR A 590 16.93 6.00 9.79
C TYR A 590 16.94 5.00 10.95
N GLY A 591 16.48 3.81 10.63
CA GLY A 591 16.77 2.62 11.42
C GLY A 591 18.21 2.23 11.16
N VAL A 592 19.01 2.02 12.20
CA VAL A 592 20.44 1.82 12.05
C VAL A 592 20.86 0.44 12.53
N GLY A 593 21.47 -0.35 11.65
CA GLY A 593 22.21 -1.56 11.97
C GLY A 593 23.68 -1.23 12.17
N LEU A 594 24.32 -1.83 13.18
CA LEU A 594 25.69 -1.54 13.60
C LEU A 594 26.53 -2.82 13.53
N SER A 595 27.51 -2.87 12.61
CA SER A 595 28.42 -4.01 12.49
C SER A 595 29.66 -3.82 13.36
N ILE A 596 29.81 -4.70 14.35
CA ILE A 596 30.84 -4.66 15.38
C ILE A 596 31.88 -5.73 15.11
N TYR A 597 33.14 -5.34 15.27
CA TYR A 597 34.29 -6.22 15.13
C TYR A 597 35.18 -6.19 16.38
N SER A 598 36.08 -7.17 16.50
CA SER A 598 37.18 -7.11 17.46
C SER A 598 38.44 -7.76 16.89
N ASP A 599 39.61 -7.32 17.37
CA ASP A 599 40.91 -7.93 17.01
C ASP A 599 41.03 -9.40 17.47
N ALA A 600 40.10 -9.87 18.31
CA ALA A 600 39.98 -11.27 18.73
C ALA A 600 39.22 -12.14 17.71
N GLY A 601 38.79 -11.58 16.57
CA GLY A 601 38.10 -12.30 15.49
C GLY A 601 36.58 -12.35 15.63
N MET A 602 35.98 -11.40 16.35
CA MET A 602 34.52 -11.24 16.40
C MET A 602 34.05 -10.45 15.18
N ALA A 603 32.96 -10.90 14.56
CA ALA A 603 32.11 -10.13 13.65
C ALA A 603 30.67 -10.32 14.13
N HIS A 604 29.95 -9.23 14.38
CA HIS A 604 28.63 -9.24 15.01
C HIS A 604 27.80 -8.05 14.53
N ALA A 605 26.47 -8.14 14.59
CA ALA A 605 25.58 -7.03 14.24
C ALA A 605 24.59 -6.77 15.39
N ILE A 606 24.34 -5.50 15.68
CA ILE A 606 23.38 -5.05 16.68
C ILE A 606 22.52 -3.92 16.13
N THR A 607 21.35 -3.69 16.73
CA THR A 607 20.47 -2.60 16.32
C THR A 607 20.76 -1.33 17.11
N GLY A 608 21.05 -0.22 16.42
CA GLY A 608 21.17 1.10 17.01
C GLY A 608 19.84 1.84 17.06
N TRP A 609 19.49 2.40 18.21
CA TRP A 609 18.23 3.13 18.42
C TRP A 609 18.41 4.63 18.63
N GLY A 610 19.65 5.09 18.80
CA GLY A 610 19.95 6.50 18.99
C GLY A 610 21.20 6.76 19.81
N TYR A 611 21.34 8.01 20.28
CA TYR A 611 22.51 8.46 21.01
C TYR A 611 22.20 9.45 22.12
N GLU A 612 23.15 9.69 23.03
CA GLU A 612 23.09 10.75 24.03
C GLU A 612 24.48 11.38 24.17
N VAL A 613 24.52 12.71 24.29
CA VAL A 613 25.77 13.44 24.56
C VAL A 613 25.77 13.90 26.00
N VAL A 614 26.67 13.34 26.83
CA VAL A 614 26.83 13.72 28.24
C VAL A 614 28.17 14.40 28.42
N GLY A 615 28.15 15.73 28.41
CA GLY A 615 29.39 16.53 28.41
C GLY A 615 30.12 16.40 27.08
N ASN A 616 31.27 15.72 27.07
CA ASN A 616 32.05 15.46 25.85
C ASN A 616 31.99 13.97 25.41
N ASP A 617 31.25 13.13 26.15
CA ASP A 617 31.14 11.71 25.87
C ASP A 617 29.85 11.44 25.08
N ILE A 618 29.95 10.58 24.07
CA ILE A 618 28.82 10.10 23.27
C ILE A 618 28.48 8.69 23.74
N TYR A 619 27.19 8.42 23.95
CA TYR A 619 26.66 7.10 24.26
C TYR A 619 25.72 6.68 23.14
N LEU A 620 25.80 5.41 22.72
CA LEU A 620 24.87 4.80 21.77
C LEU A 620 23.89 3.89 22.52
N TYR A 621 22.62 3.95 22.14
CA TYR A 621 21.55 3.08 22.62
C TYR A 621 21.36 1.95 21.61
N TYR A 622 21.31 0.70 22.09
CA TYR A 622 21.25 -0.46 21.22
C TYR A 622 20.50 -1.64 21.83
N SER A 623 19.92 -2.47 20.97
CA SER A 623 19.45 -3.82 21.28
C SER A 623 20.30 -4.85 20.53
N ASP A 624 20.38 -6.06 21.08
CA ASP A 624 21.35 -7.07 20.65
C ASP A 624 20.73 -8.45 20.87
N SER A 625 20.42 -9.13 19.76
CA SER A 625 19.80 -10.46 19.70
C SER A 625 20.57 -11.58 20.45
N ASP A 626 21.81 -11.32 20.87
CA ASP A 626 22.61 -12.22 21.72
C ASP A 626 22.58 -11.85 23.21
N SER A 627 21.88 -10.79 23.60
CA SER A 627 22.09 -10.17 24.90
C SER A 627 21.49 -10.98 26.05
N ASP A 628 20.40 -11.70 25.82
CA ASP A 628 19.58 -12.36 26.83
C ASP A 628 19.67 -13.90 26.80
N TYR A 629 20.18 -14.52 25.73
CA TYR A 629 20.36 -15.98 25.53
C TYR A 629 19.32 -16.79 26.30
N TRP A 630 18.05 -16.58 25.95
CA TRP A 630 16.94 -17.20 26.65
C TRP A 630 16.91 -18.71 26.42
N ASP A 631 17.18 -19.49 27.47
CA ASP A 631 17.08 -20.97 27.47
C ASP A 631 15.78 -21.47 28.12
N GLY A 632 14.85 -20.55 28.42
CA GLY A 632 13.66 -20.84 29.21
C GLY A 632 12.47 -21.40 28.41
N SER A 633 12.47 -21.22 27.09
CA SER A 633 11.40 -21.66 26.18
C SER A 633 11.88 -21.77 24.73
N PHE A 634 11.11 -22.48 23.90
CA PHE A 634 11.30 -22.56 22.45
C PHE A 634 10.52 -21.47 21.68
N ASP A 635 9.77 -20.63 22.38
CA ASP A 635 9.09 -19.47 21.79
C ASP A 635 9.93 -18.20 22.04
N ARG A 636 10.45 -17.60 20.97
CA ARG A 636 11.27 -16.36 21.00
C ARG A 636 10.53 -15.21 21.68
N ARG A 637 9.20 -15.16 21.55
CA ARG A 637 8.36 -14.10 22.11
C ARG A 637 8.27 -14.14 23.65
N GLU A 638 8.75 -15.22 24.28
CA GLU A 638 8.87 -15.32 25.73
C GLU A 638 10.22 -14.80 26.26
N ALA A 639 11.17 -14.50 25.37
CA ALA A 639 12.48 -13.97 25.72
C ALA A 639 12.41 -12.47 26.11
N PRO A 640 13.22 -12.02 27.08
CA PRO A 640 13.13 -10.67 27.61
C PRO A 640 13.93 -9.62 26.81
N ASN A 641 13.22 -8.76 26.07
CA ASN A 641 13.81 -7.61 25.35
C ASN A 641 14.69 -6.72 26.25
N ARG A 642 15.86 -6.33 25.74
CA ARG A 642 16.86 -5.51 26.44
C ARG A 642 17.38 -4.35 25.59
N LEU A 643 17.15 -3.14 26.09
CA LEU A 643 17.85 -1.94 25.64
C LEU A 643 19.09 -1.68 26.51
N SER A 644 20.24 -1.59 25.87
CA SER A 644 21.54 -1.27 26.48
C SER A 644 22.06 0.07 25.97
N LYS A 645 23.00 0.67 26.72
CA LYS A 645 23.80 1.78 26.22
C LYS A 645 25.29 1.55 26.38
N THR A 646 26.10 2.02 25.44
CA THR A 646 27.56 1.90 25.49
C THR A 646 28.23 3.22 25.15
N LYS A 647 29.38 3.48 25.76
CA LYS A 647 30.18 4.66 25.46
C LYS A 647 30.90 4.49 24.12
N PHE A 648 30.72 5.45 23.23
CA PHE A 648 31.28 5.49 21.88
C PHE A 648 32.46 6.44 21.81
N THR A 649 33.67 5.89 21.66
CA THR A 649 34.92 6.66 21.76
C THR A 649 35.79 6.49 20.52
N PHE A 650 36.22 7.61 19.93
CA PHE A 650 37.23 7.61 18.89
C PHE A 650 38.65 7.45 19.45
N ASN A 651 39.38 6.43 18.99
CA ASN A 651 40.78 6.22 19.35
C ASN A 651 41.70 6.76 18.25
N ARG A 652 42.38 7.86 18.55
CA ARG A 652 43.29 8.54 17.61
C ARG A 652 44.54 7.75 17.21
N LYS A 653 44.86 6.63 17.87
CA LYS A 653 46.09 5.87 17.60
C LYS A 653 45.93 4.86 16.47
N ASP A 654 44.77 4.23 16.40
CA ASP A 654 44.42 3.22 15.40
C ASP A 654 43.31 3.70 14.46
N GLY A 655 42.66 4.84 14.76
CA GLY A 655 41.65 5.46 13.90
C GLY A 655 40.27 4.82 14.01
N ARG A 656 40.04 3.95 15.00
CA ARG A 656 38.77 3.21 15.15
C ARG A 656 37.86 3.80 16.23
N PHE A 657 36.57 3.51 16.13
CA PHE A 657 35.56 3.88 17.11
C PHE A 657 35.20 2.69 17.99
N TYR A 658 35.49 2.79 19.29
CA TYR A 658 35.32 1.71 20.26
C TYR A 658 34.01 1.84 21.05
N LEU A 659 33.45 0.68 21.40
CA LEU A 659 32.33 0.54 22.33
C LEU A 659 32.88 0.13 23.70
N GLU A 660 33.22 1.09 24.56
CA GLU A 660 34.03 0.84 25.76
C GLU A 660 33.38 -0.10 26.78
N ASP A 661 32.05 -0.04 26.90
CA ASP A 661 31.27 -0.79 27.89
C ASP A 661 30.51 -1.97 27.25
N TYR A 662 30.88 -2.37 26.02
CA TYR A 662 30.28 -3.51 25.33
C TYR A 662 30.70 -4.85 25.96
N GLN A 663 29.92 -5.91 25.71
CA GLN A 663 30.10 -7.23 26.33
C GLN A 663 31.47 -7.87 25.99
N VAL A 664 32.05 -7.49 24.85
CA VAL A 664 33.35 -7.97 24.35
C VAL A 664 34.37 -6.85 24.42
N SER A 665 35.55 -7.14 24.99
CA SER A 665 36.66 -6.17 25.07
C SER A 665 37.21 -5.82 23.70
N ASP A 666 37.63 -4.57 23.52
CA ASP A 666 38.18 -4.05 22.25
C ASP A 666 37.20 -4.12 21.07
N ALA A 667 35.90 -4.21 21.36
CA ALA A 667 34.84 -4.10 20.36
C ALA A 667 34.86 -2.71 19.72
N TYR A 668 34.90 -2.66 18.40
CA TYR A 668 34.87 -1.44 17.62
C TYR A 668 33.82 -1.54 16.51
N LEU A 669 33.25 -0.40 16.15
CA LEU A 669 32.26 -0.29 15.09
C LEU A 669 33.00 -0.16 13.75
N GLY A 670 32.75 -1.10 12.83
CA GLY A 670 33.41 -1.13 11.52
C GLY A 670 32.54 -0.59 10.39
N GLU A 671 31.22 -0.68 10.50
CA GLU A 671 30.27 -0.07 9.56
C GLU A 671 28.91 0.13 10.23
N PHE A 672 28.05 0.94 9.61
CA PHE A 672 26.63 0.99 9.95
C PHE A 672 25.78 1.05 8.68
N THR A 673 24.64 0.37 8.70
CA THR A 673 23.63 0.41 7.63
C THR A 673 22.43 1.20 8.12
N ALA A 674 21.98 2.18 7.35
CA ALA A 674 20.86 3.04 7.67
C ALA A 674 19.71 2.80 6.68
N ILE A 675 18.54 2.45 7.20
CA ILE A 675 17.33 2.07 6.45
C ILE A 675 16.22 3.09 6.70
N ARG A 676 15.56 3.56 5.64
CA ARG A 676 14.41 4.48 5.74
C ARG A 676 13.19 3.76 6.32
N GLN A 677 12.36 4.50 7.05
CA GLN A 677 11.03 4.02 7.39
C GLN A 677 10.19 3.83 6.12
N PHE A 678 9.32 2.82 6.11
CA PHE A 678 8.37 2.57 5.03
C PHE A 678 7.37 3.72 4.92
N ASP A 679 7.15 4.18 3.69
CA ASP A 679 6.08 5.09 3.32
C ASP A 679 5.24 4.49 2.18
N LYS A 680 3.93 4.71 2.23
CA LYS A 680 2.98 4.29 1.18
C LYS A 680 3.29 4.93 -0.17
N ILE A 681 3.87 6.13 -0.17
CA ILE A 681 4.23 6.82 -1.40
C ILE A 681 5.28 6.05 -2.21
N PHE A 682 6.08 5.20 -1.57
CA PHE A 682 7.04 4.32 -2.25
C PHE A 682 6.33 3.38 -3.24
N LEU A 683 5.10 2.98 -2.91
CA LEU A 683 4.24 2.15 -3.75
C LEU A 683 3.32 2.97 -4.67
N GLY A 684 3.43 4.30 -4.65
CA GLY A 684 2.55 5.23 -5.37
C GLY A 684 1.15 5.35 -4.76
N GLU A 685 1.02 5.04 -3.46
CA GLU A 685 -0.20 5.20 -2.69
C GLU A 685 -0.13 6.46 -1.81
N ASN A 686 -1.27 7.08 -1.51
CA ASN A 686 -1.30 8.30 -0.67
C ASN A 686 -1.77 7.95 0.75
N GLU A 687 -1.19 8.62 1.74
CA GLU A 687 -1.67 8.56 3.12
C GLU A 687 -3.04 9.24 3.31
N THR A 688 -3.74 8.85 4.37
CA THR A 688 -5.01 9.42 4.80
C THR A 688 -5.02 9.67 6.31
N PHE A 689 -6.06 10.31 6.85
CA PHE A 689 -6.24 10.46 8.30
C PHE A 689 -6.26 9.13 9.09
N ASP A 690 -6.53 8.00 8.44
CA ASP A 690 -6.53 6.69 9.10
C ASP A 690 -5.11 6.13 9.23
N ASP A 691 -4.15 6.70 8.49
CA ASP A 691 -2.71 6.43 8.55
C ASP A 691 -2.00 7.42 9.49
N ALA A 692 -2.74 8.36 10.09
CA ALA A 692 -2.19 9.42 10.92
C ALA A 692 -1.39 8.87 12.10
N ARG A 693 -0.12 9.26 12.14
CA ARG A 693 0.87 8.78 13.09
C ARG A 693 0.72 9.48 14.45
N GLN A 694 0.77 8.73 15.55
CA GLN A 694 0.45 9.28 16.89
C GLN A 694 1.58 10.20 17.42
N LEU A 695 1.24 11.41 17.87
CA LEU A 695 2.12 12.26 18.68
C LEU A 695 1.72 12.09 20.16
N GLU A 696 2.63 11.57 20.97
CA GLU A 696 2.40 11.37 22.41
C GLU A 696 2.69 12.66 23.17
N PHE A 697 1.64 13.36 23.60
CA PHE A 697 1.77 14.59 24.37
C PHE A 697 1.93 14.28 25.87
N SER A 698 3.17 14.22 26.34
CA SER A 698 3.56 13.99 27.75
C SER A 698 4.34 15.17 28.33
N ASP A 699 4.15 15.49 29.60
CA ASP A 699 4.96 16.49 30.33
C ASP A 699 5.04 17.91 29.71
N GLY A 700 4.06 18.30 28.89
CA GLY A 700 3.94 19.65 28.34
C GLY A 700 4.66 19.88 27.01
N GLN A 701 5.28 18.85 26.44
CA GLN A 701 5.93 18.88 25.13
C GLN A 701 5.82 17.53 24.42
N THR A 702 5.61 17.53 23.11
CA THR A 702 5.85 16.36 22.25
C THR A 702 6.74 16.78 21.09
N VAL A 703 7.58 15.88 20.60
CA VAL A 703 8.40 16.11 19.41
C VAL A 703 8.32 14.85 18.56
N ARG A 704 7.97 15.02 17.28
CA ARG A 704 8.07 13.96 16.28
C ARG A 704 8.66 14.50 14.99
N ALA A 705 9.54 13.76 14.37
CA ALA A 705 10.15 14.05 13.10
C ALA A 705 9.36 13.40 11.96
N GLY A 706 9.49 14.00 10.79
CA GLY A 706 8.95 13.53 9.52
C GLY A 706 9.94 13.78 8.41
N ASN A 707 9.69 13.17 7.26
CA ASN A 707 10.52 13.28 6.08
C ASN A 707 9.62 13.62 4.90
N ILE A 708 10.02 14.59 4.08
CA ILE A 708 9.37 14.82 2.80
C ILE A 708 10.13 13.98 1.76
N ASP A 709 9.68 12.76 1.52
CA ASP A 709 10.41 11.74 0.77
C ASP A 709 9.84 11.44 -0.62
N GLY A 710 8.71 12.03 -0.96
CA GLY A 710 8.05 11.90 -2.26
C GLY A 710 7.67 13.23 -2.92
N ARG A 711 7.16 13.17 -4.15
CA ARG A 711 6.37 14.27 -4.73
C ARG A 711 4.94 14.17 -4.19
N GLU A 712 4.36 15.30 -3.83
CA GLU A 712 3.04 15.36 -3.19
C GLU A 712 2.97 14.47 -1.94
N ASP A 713 4.06 14.48 -1.17
CA ASP A 713 4.18 13.70 0.05
C ASP A 713 3.37 14.36 1.19
N ASP A 714 2.53 13.55 1.82
CA ASP A 714 1.46 13.95 2.72
C ASP A 714 1.61 13.22 4.05
N ASP A 715 2.30 13.84 5.01
CA ASP A 715 2.48 13.24 6.33
C ASP A 715 1.32 13.59 7.25
N TYR A 716 0.60 12.57 7.75
CA TYR A 716 -0.46 12.77 8.74
C TYR A 716 -0.01 12.43 10.15
N TYR A 717 -0.38 13.29 11.11
CA TYR A 717 -0.18 13.08 12.54
C TYR A 717 -1.48 13.28 13.33
N VAL A 718 -1.59 12.62 14.48
CA VAL A 718 -2.71 12.77 15.42
C VAL A 718 -2.23 12.96 16.84
N PHE A 719 -2.80 13.91 17.59
CA PHE A 719 -2.44 14.18 18.98
C PHE A 719 -3.65 14.54 19.84
N SER A 720 -3.52 14.39 21.16
CA SER A 720 -4.54 14.84 22.12
C SER A 720 -3.89 15.39 23.39
N THR A 721 -4.53 16.35 24.05
CA THR A 721 -4.05 16.93 25.31
C THR A 721 -4.93 16.50 26.47
N GLN A 722 -4.37 16.34 27.68
CA GLN A 722 -5.18 16.02 28.87
C GLN A 722 -5.85 17.24 29.51
N PHE A 723 -5.54 18.46 29.04
CA PHE A 723 -6.01 19.73 29.58
C PHE A 723 -6.64 20.62 28.52
N THR A 724 -7.28 21.72 28.95
CA THR A 724 -7.77 22.76 28.05
C THR A 724 -6.90 24.01 28.21
N GLY A 725 -6.22 24.43 27.15
CA GLY A 725 -5.21 25.49 27.20
C GLY A 725 -4.66 25.82 25.81
N GLU A 726 -3.90 26.90 25.73
CA GLU A 726 -3.19 27.29 24.51
C GLU A 726 -1.95 26.39 24.33
N ILE A 727 -1.80 25.85 23.13
CA ILE A 727 -0.65 25.07 22.72
C ILE A 727 -0.03 25.69 21.47
N ASP A 728 1.29 25.61 21.37
CA ASP A 728 2.04 25.99 20.18
C ASP A 728 2.40 24.70 19.41
N ILE A 729 2.13 24.68 18.11
CA ILE A 729 2.63 23.69 17.17
C ILE A 729 3.73 24.37 16.36
N ARG A 730 4.94 23.82 16.42
CA ARG A 730 6.09 24.25 15.64
C ARG A 730 6.45 23.16 14.66
N VAL A 731 6.48 23.49 13.37
CA VAL A 731 7.01 22.62 12.32
C VAL A 731 8.26 23.28 11.75
N ALA A 732 9.41 22.65 11.95
CA ALA A 732 10.71 23.21 11.58
C ALA A 732 11.54 22.22 10.76
N MET A 733 12.14 22.69 9.67
CA MET A 733 13.12 21.93 8.91
C MET A 733 14.37 21.71 9.76
N ASN A 734 14.95 20.51 9.70
CA ASN A 734 16.15 20.18 10.46
C ASN A 734 17.40 20.86 9.89
N CYS A 735 17.41 21.18 8.59
CA CYS A 735 18.48 21.92 7.94
C CYS A 735 18.09 23.41 7.76
N PRO A 736 18.91 24.39 8.23
CA PRO A 736 18.59 25.82 8.18
C PRO A 736 18.83 26.49 6.81
N ALA A 737 18.73 25.75 5.70
CA ALA A 737 19.05 26.30 4.38
C ALA A 737 17.84 27.02 3.76
N GLU A 738 17.88 28.36 3.71
CA GLU A 738 16.76 29.24 3.30
C GLU A 738 16.06 28.88 1.96
N PHE A 739 16.72 28.15 1.06
CA PHE A 739 16.12 27.69 -0.20
C PHE A 739 15.19 26.47 -0.07
N LEU A 740 15.14 25.83 1.11
CA LEU A 740 14.27 24.67 1.43
C LEU A 740 12.88 25.10 1.95
N SER A 741 12.39 26.25 1.52
CA SER A 741 11.18 26.85 2.04
C SER A 741 9.98 26.47 1.16
N GLY A 742 9.25 25.40 1.52
CA GLY A 742 8.18 24.87 0.65
C GLY A 742 7.11 23.95 1.28
N ILE A 743 7.12 23.68 2.58
CA ILE A 743 6.11 22.81 3.22
C ILE A 743 4.81 23.57 3.52
N THR A 744 3.68 22.93 3.28
CA THR A 744 2.35 23.39 3.71
C THR A 744 1.95 22.62 4.96
N VAL A 745 1.59 23.35 6.02
CA VAL A 745 1.17 22.74 7.28
C VAL A 745 -0.30 23.04 7.49
N SER A 746 -1.10 21.99 7.68
CA SER A 746 -2.54 22.04 7.85
C SER A 746 -2.94 21.38 9.18
N LEU A 747 -3.73 22.05 10.02
CA LEU A 747 -4.21 21.53 11.30
C LEU A 747 -5.72 21.32 11.25
N PHE A 748 -6.19 20.21 11.80
CA PHE A 748 -7.59 19.79 11.83
C PHE A 748 -8.05 19.45 13.25
N ASP A 749 -9.34 19.64 13.52
CA ASP A 749 -9.98 19.26 14.78
C ASP A 749 -10.36 17.77 14.85
N ALA A 750 -10.98 17.34 15.95
CA ALA A 750 -11.43 15.97 16.18
C ALA A 750 -12.47 15.45 15.18
N ALA A 751 -13.16 16.35 14.48
CA ALA A 751 -14.10 16.03 13.43
C ALA A 751 -13.45 16.07 12.03
N LYS A 752 -12.12 16.20 11.97
CA LYS A 752 -11.30 16.32 10.75
C LYS A 752 -11.60 17.60 9.96
N ASN A 753 -12.09 18.66 10.62
CA ASN A 753 -12.28 19.98 9.99
C ASN A 753 -11.00 20.80 10.06
N LEU A 754 -10.62 21.44 8.95
CA LEU A 754 -9.45 22.33 8.90
C LEU A 754 -9.67 23.54 9.83
N ILE A 755 -8.77 23.72 10.81
CA ILE A 755 -8.78 24.85 11.74
C ILE A 755 -7.64 25.84 11.48
N TRP A 756 -6.56 25.42 10.81
CA TRP A 756 -5.48 26.30 10.40
C TRP A 756 -4.69 25.73 9.22
N GLN A 757 -4.14 26.60 8.38
CA GLN A 757 -3.22 26.22 7.31
C GLN A 757 -2.24 27.37 7.03
N ALA A 758 -0.97 27.03 6.84
CA ALA A 758 0.03 27.94 6.27
C ALA A 758 0.84 27.24 5.18
N ALA A 759 1.11 27.99 4.11
CA ALA A 759 1.95 27.58 2.98
C ALA A 759 3.08 28.60 2.79
N GLU A 760 3.49 29.25 3.88
CA GLU A 760 4.54 30.26 3.81
C GLU A 760 5.89 29.58 3.64
N ALA A 761 6.68 30.11 2.71
CA ALA A 761 8.05 29.68 2.51
C ALA A 761 8.91 30.09 3.72
N ALA A 762 8.94 29.24 4.75
CA ALA A 762 9.72 29.43 5.97
C ALA A 762 10.38 28.11 6.41
N LEU A 763 11.58 28.21 6.99
CA LEU A 763 12.27 27.07 7.62
C LEU A 763 11.60 26.61 8.90
N GLU A 764 10.78 27.48 9.49
CA GLU A 764 10.05 27.24 10.71
C GLU A 764 8.68 27.91 10.61
N GLN A 765 7.63 27.15 10.95
CA GLN A 765 6.27 27.62 11.04
C GLN A 765 5.74 27.34 12.44
N VAL A 766 5.27 28.38 13.14
CA VAL A 766 4.71 28.27 14.50
C VAL A 766 3.26 28.70 14.48
N TYR A 767 2.40 27.89 15.08
CA TYR A 767 0.97 28.15 15.19
C TYR A 767 0.46 27.88 16.60
N SER A 768 -0.29 28.83 17.16
CA SER A 768 -0.87 28.72 18.51
C SER A 768 -2.38 28.56 18.45
N PHE A 769 -2.95 27.63 19.22
CA PHE A 769 -4.41 27.52 19.39
C PHE A 769 -4.82 26.91 20.73
N ILE A 770 -6.09 27.06 21.09
CA ILE A 770 -6.66 26.48 22.31
C ILE A 770 -7.11 25.04 22.04
N ALA A 771 -6.36 24.07 22.55
CA ALA A 771 -6.77 22.68 22.55
C ALA A 771 -7.75 22.39 23.70
N ALA A 772 -8.82 21.66 23.41
CA ALA A 772 -9.73 21.09 24.40
C ALA A 772 -9.26 19.70 24.87
N ALA A 773 -9.49 19.42 26.15
CA ALA A 773 -9.00 18.20 26.80
C ALA A 773 -9.64 16.92 26.22
N ASN A 774 -8.80 15.92 25.95
CA ASN A 774 -9.13 14.56 25.48
C ASN A 774 -9.85 14.52 24.13
N LEU A 775 -9.59 15.51 23.27
CA LEU A 775 -9.99 15.49 21.87
C LEU A 775 -8.76 15.25 21.00
N ASN A 776 -8.94 14.47 19.93
CA ASN A 776 -7.91 14.27 18.92
C ASN A 776 -7.86 15.49 18.01
N TYR A 777 -6.67 15.92 17.64
CA TYR A 777 -6.40 16.90 16.59
C TYR A 777 -5.48 16.24 15.58
N TYR A 778 -5.62 16.59 14.31
CA TYR A 778 -4.81 16.03 13.24
C TYR A 778 -3.95 17.12 12.62
N LEU A 779 -2.69 16.83 12.38
CA LEU A 779 -1.77 17.69 11.64
C LEU A 779 -1.45 17.01 10.32
N LYS A 780 -1.40 17.77 9.23
CA LYS A 780 -0.92 17.32 7.93
C LYS A 780 0.24 18.21 7.53
N VAL A 781 1.38 17.63 7.17
CA VAL A 781 2.53 18.34 6.61
C VAL A 781 2.69 17.87 5.17
N GLU A 782 2.67 18.82 4.23
CA GLU A 782 2.65 18.55 2.79
C GLU A 782 3.87 19.18 2.15
N GLY A 783 4.57 18.44 1.28
CA GLY A 783 5.74 18.96 0.59
C GLY A 783 6.18 18.09 -0.58
N ASP A 784 7.10 18.62 -1.38
CA ASP A 784 7.85 17.81 -2.34
C ASP A 784 9.25 17.56 -1.80
N ALA A 785 9.76 16.34 -1.96
CA ALA A 785 11.13 16.01 -1.65
C ALA A 785 12.07 16.95 -2.41
N PHE A 786 13.06 17.51 -1.73
CA PHE A 786 14.00 18.42 -2.39
C PHE A 786 14.90 17.63 -3.34
N THR A 787 14.55 17.62 -4.63
CA THR A 787 15.38 17.01 -5.66
C THR A 787 16.49 17.99 -6.03
N ALA A 788 17.68 17.82 -5.48
CA ALA A 788 18.88 18.26 -6.18
C ALA A 788 19.25 17.20 -7.22
N ASP A 789 19.70 17.62 -8.40
CA ASP A 789 20.06 16.75 -9.53
C ASP A 789 21.29 15.82 -9.26
N ASN A 790 21.64 15.50 -8.01
CA ASN A 790 22.70 14.53 -7.68
C ASN A 790 22.65 14.02 -6.23
N THR A 791 23.02 12.74 -6.06
CA THR A 791 22.94 11.84 -4.89
C THR A 791 23.76 12.20 -3.64
N ALA A 792 24.11 13.47 -3.42
CA ALA A 792 24.97 13.88 -2.30
C ALA A 792 24.39 15.06 -1.50
N LEU A 793 23.09 14.99 -1.22
CA LEU A 793 22.46 15.87 -0.24
C LEU A 793 22.78 15.35 1.18
N PRO A 794 23.16 16.20 2.15
CA PRO A 794 23.19 15.78 3.55
C PRO A 794 21.85 15.15 3.95
N LEU A 795 21.90 14.04 4.71
CA LEU A 795 20.75 13.22 5.13
C LEU A 795 19.59 14.02 5.75
N GLU A 796 19.88 15.23 6.25
CA GLU A 796 18.95 16.08 6.97
C GLU A 796 18.09 17.01 6.08
N LEU A 797 18.32 17.10 4.77
CA LEU A 797 17.70 18.14 3.91
C LEU A 797 16.18 18.00 3.70
N ASN A 798 15.63 16.79 3.81
CA ASN A 798 14.19 16.53 3.66
C ASN A 798 13.48 16.30 5.00
N THR A 799 14.20 16.38 6.12
CA THR A 799 13.62 16.05 7.43
C THR A 799 13.15 17.30 8.16
N TYR A 800 12.04 17.17 8.87
CA TYR A 800 11.48 18.22 9.70
C TYR A 800 11.08 17.66 11.06
N ARG A 801 10.84 18.54 12.02
CA ARG A 801 10.33 18.23 13.36
C ARG A 801 9.04 18.98 13.62
N VAL A 802 8.06 18.26 14.14
CA VAL A 802 6.82 18.75 14.72
C VAL A 802 6.99 18.77 16.23
N GLU A 803 6.94 19.94 16.84
CA GLU A 803 6.91 20.12 18.28
C GLU A 803 5.54 20.65 18.70
N VAL A 804 4.89 20.04 19.69
CA VAL A 804 3.68 20.60 20.32
C VAL A 804 4.01 20.92 21.76
N THR A 805 3.84 22.17 22.20
CA THR A 805 4.17 22.63 23.55
C THR A 805 3.00 23.33 24.23
N GLU A 806 2.92 23.24 25.56
CA GLU A 806 1.99 24.07 26.35
C GLU A 806 2.51 25.52 26.43
N ASN A 807 1.73 26.50 25.97
CA ASN A 807 2.13 27.90 26.02
C ASN A 807 1.75 28.55 27.37
N ALA A 808 2.73 28.64 28.28
CA ALA A 808 2.55 29.25 29.60
C ALA A 808 2.49 30.79 29.60
N GLU A 809 2.87 31.47 28.50
CA GLU A 809 3.00 32.94 28.38
C GLU A 809 1.83 33.64 27.68
N GLY A 810 0.78 32.93 27.25
CA GLY A 810 -0.46 33.47 26.65
C GLY A 810 -1.20 34.57 27.46
N GLU A 811 -0.68 34.94 28.63
CA GLU A 811 -1.06 36.14 29.39
C GLU A 811 -0.62 37.48 28.74
N LEU A 812 0.31 37.50 27.77
CA LEU A 812 0.91 38.73 27.18
C LEU A 812 0.10 39.37 26.03
N HIS A 813 -0.87 38.69 25.41
CA HIS A 813 -1.75 39.23 24.35
C HIS A 813 -2.84 40.22 24.83
N ARG A 814 -2.63 40.91 25.96
CA ARG A 814 -3.64 41.78 26.60
C ARG A 814 -3.61 43.27 26.18
N GLN A 815 -2.88 43.67 25.13
CA GLN A 815 -2.73 45.11 24.73
C GLN A 815 -3.24 45.55 23.34
N ALA A 816 -3.87 44.70 22.52
CA ALA A 816 -4.36 45.14 21.19
C ALA A 816 -5.85 45.58 21.21
N GLY A 817 -6.24 46.61 20.44
CA GLY A 817 -7.65 46.80 20.03
C GLY A 817 -8.41 48.02 20.56
N THR A 818 -8.15 49.20 19.99
CA THR A 818 -9.18 50.27 19.96
C THR A 818 -9.15 50.97 18.60
N SER A 819 -10.23 50.89 17.83
CA SER A 819 -10.42 51.50 16.49
C SER A 819 -11.82 52.13 16.41
N ASP A 820 -11.97 53.32 15.82
CA ASP A 820 -13.30 53.89 15.51
C ASP A 820 -13.68 53.75 14.02
N ALA A 821 -12.83 53.06 13.24
CA ALA A 821 -12.96 52.90 11.80
C ALA A 821 -14.09 51.93 11.41
N ASP A 822 -14.52 51.08 12.34
CA ASP A 822 -15.50 50.01 12.18
C ASP A 822 -16.77 50.20 13.03
N ASP A 823 -16.95 51.37 13.64
CA ASP A 823 -18.10 51.69 14.50
C ASP A 823 -19.45 51.78 13.78
N THR A 824 -19.46 52.03 12.47
CA THR A 824 -20.70 52.22 11.70
C THR A 824 -20.70 51.48 10.37
N TRP A 825 -21.88 51.01 9.97
CA TRP A 825 -22.04 50.27 8.70
C TRP A 825 -21.67 51.11 7.47
N GLN A 826 -21.74 52.43 7.53
CA GLN A 826 -21.30 53.30 6.45
C GLN A 826 -19.77 53.38 6.32
N GLN A 827 -19.03 53.17 7.41
CA GLN A 827 -17.57 53.15 7.37
C GLN A 827 -17.05 51.83 6.80
N VAL A 828 -17.72 50.71 7.10
CA VAL A 828 -17.29 49.40 6.60
C VAL A 828 -17.84 49.03 5.23
N ALA A 829 -18.97 49.63 4.81
CA ALA A 829 -19.58 49.35 3.51
C ALA A 829 -18.62 49.63 2.35
N GLY A 830 -18.21 48.58 1.64
CA GLY A 830 -17.30 48.66 0.49
C GLY A 830 -15.82 48.79 0.82
N SER A 831 -15.43 48.67 2.09
CA SER A 831 -14.01 48.62 2.48
C SER A 831 -13.48 47.19 2.45
N ALA A 832 -12.54 46.90 1.55
CA ALA A 832 -11.95 45.56 1.43
C ALA A 832 -11.34 45.05 2.75
N SER A 833 -10.77 45.97 3.55
CA SER A 833 -10.20 45.67 4.86
C SER A 833 -11.23 45.21 5.90
N PHE A 834 -12.50 45.60 5.77
CA PHE A 834 -13.59 45.31 6.72
C PHE A 834 -14.71 44.47 6.09
N SER A 835 -14.44 43.85 4.94
CA SER A 835 -15.38 42.98 4.24
C SER A 835 -14.89 41.54 4.19
N THR A 836 -15.81 40.60 4.22
CA THR A 836 -15.57 39.17 3.96
C THR A 836 -16.55 38.71 2.89
N GLU A 837 -16.05 38.09 1.83
CA GLU A 837 -16.85 37.55 0.73
C GLU A 837 -16.83 36.02 0.78
N ILE A 838 -18.01 35.42 0.69
CA ILE A 838 -18.18 33.97 0.75
C ILE A 838 -18.64 33.48 -0.63
N PRO A 839 -17.76 32.80 -1.38
CA PRO A 839 -18.10 32.28 -2.68
C PRO A 839 -19.13 31.15 -2.58
N GLY A 840 -20.09 31.12 -3.49
CA GLY A 840 -21.21 30.17 -3.50
C GLY A 840 -20.86 28.80 -4.10
N GLY A 841 -19.63 28.61 -4.59
CA GLY A 841 -19.20 27.37 -5.24
C GLY A 841 -18.84 26.22 -4.29
N ARG A 842 -18.89 26.43 -2.96
CA ARG A 842 -18.49 25.44 -1.95
C ARG A 842 -19.69 25.11 -1.03
N PRO A 843 -19.95 23.82 -0.74
CA PRO A 843 -21.06 23.41 0.14
C PRO A 843 -20.84 23.81 1.60
N GLU A 844 -19.59 23.87 2.04
CA GLU A 844 -19.20 24.30 3.37
C GLU A 844 -18.36 25.57 3.29
N VAL A 845 -18.61 26.48 4.22
CA VAL A 845 -17.77 27.64 4.46
C VAL A 845 -16.84 27.30 5.62
N PRO A 846 -15.51 27.23 5.36
CA PRO A 846 -14.53 26.93 6.40
C PRO A 846 -14.68 27.87 7.59
N ALA A 847 -14.42 27.33 8.78
CA ALA A 847 -14.40 28.12 9.99
C ALA A 847 -13.33 29.22 9.89
N GLY A 848 -13.77 30.47 9.90
CA GLY A 848 -12.90 31.63 9.81
C GLY A 848 -13.19 32.62 10.93
N ASN A 849 -12.18 33.33 11.41
CA ASN A 849 -12.39 34.45 12.34
C ASN A 849 -12.84 35.69 11.54
N LEU A 850 -14.01 36.23 11.91
CA LEU A 850 -14.63 37.33 11.19
C LEU A 850 -14.01 38.70 11.51
N PHE A 851 -13.30 38.85 12.63
CA PHE A 851 -12.77 40.13 13.11
C PHE A 851 -11.23 40.25 13.15
N SER A 852 -10.49 39.28 12.64
CA SER A 852 -9.03 39.36 12.47
C SER A 852 -8.64 40.25 11.26
N ILE A 853 -8.41 41.54 11.49
CA ILE A 853 -7.96 42.48 10.45
C ILE A 853 -6.56 43.00 10.78
N PRO A 854 -5.61 42.99 9.81
CA PRO A 854 -4.32 43.67 9.96
C PRO A 854 -4.52 45.19 9.99
N LEU A 855 -4.09 45.85 11.06
CA LEU A 855 -3.97 47.32 11.06
C LEU A 855 -2.60 47.71 10.48
N SER A 856 -2.59 48.44 9.37
CA SER A 856 -1.33 48.97 8.82
C SER A 856 -0.72 49.99 9.76
N SER A 857 0.43 49.71 10.36
CA SER A 857 1.21 50.72 11.08
C SER A 857 2.00 51.57 10.08
N ALA A 858 1.94 52.89 10.26
CA ALA A 858 2.77 53.81 9.50
C ALA A 858 4.19 53.80 10.07
N GLY A 859 5.03 52.87 9.60
CA GLY A 859 6.46 52.80 9.92
C GLY A 859 6.88 51.37 10.23
N GLY A 860 7.71 50.78 9.37
CA GLY A 860 8.05 49.36 9.41
C GLY A 860 8.74 48.89 10.68
N GLU A 861 8.13 47.88 11.29
CA GLU A 861 8.68 46.64 11.85
C GLU A 861 7.44 45.78 12.17
N GLU A 862 7.41 44.52 11.71
CA GLU A 862 6.24 43.63 11.78
C GLU A 862 5.99 43.15 13.21
N THR A 863 5.13 43.85 13.94
CA THR A 863 4.31 43.24 14.99
C THR A 863 2.85 43.33 14.56
N ILE A 864 2.23 42.17 14.31
CA ILE A 864 0.86 42.03 13.83
C ILE A 864 -0.09 42.32 15.00
N GLU A 865 -0.69 43.51 15.07
CA GLU A 865 -1.70 43.87 16.08
C GLU A 865 -3.13 43.71 15.53
N THR A 866 -4.01 43.03 16.29
CA THR A 866 -5.42 42.74 15.93
C THR A 866 -6.43 43.58 16.74
N SER A 867 -7.52 44.06 16.12
CA SER A 867 -8.58 44.85 16.78
C SER A 867 -9.74 43.99 17.28
N ASN A 868 -9.49 43.17 18.30
CA ASN A 868 -10.48 42.22 18.83
C ASN A 868 -10.96 42.62 20.24
N TRP A 869 -11.35 43.88 20.44
CA TRP A 869 -11.76 44.39 21.75
C TRP A 869 -12.86 45.45 21.69
N VAL A 870 -13.93 45.26 22.48
CA VAL A 870 -15.02 46.23 22.63
C VAL A 870 -15.15 46.68 24.09
N GLY A 871 -15.13 47.99 24.33
CA GLY A 871 -15.30 48.62 25.64
C GLY A 871 -15.77 50.08 25.61
N LYS A 872 -15.21 50.90 26.50
CA LYS A 872 -15.60 52.32 26.61
C LYS A 872 -14.89 53.20 25.57
N ALA A 873 -13.65 52.85 25.23
CA ALA A 873 -12.82 53.59 24.28
C ALA A 873 -13.17 53.25 22.82
N ASP A 874 -13.71 52.05 22.61
CA ASP A 874 -14.13 51.49 21.34
C ASP A 874 -15.41 50.72 21.60
N ARG A 875 -16.56 51.14 21.07
CA ARG A 875 -17.85 50.68 21.61
C ARG A 875 -18.46 49.54 20.80
N ILE A 876 -18.19 49.50 19.50
CA ILE A 876 -18.88 48.62 18.58
C ILE A 876 -17.99 48.34 17.39
N ASP A 877 -17.77 47.07 17.14
CA ASP A 877 -16.96 46.65 16.01
C ASP A 877 -17.93 46.03 15.01
N LEU A 878 -17.84 46.42 13.74
CA LEU A 878 -18.81 46.03 12.72
C LEU A 878 -18.09 45.52 11.48
N ARG A 879 -18.53 44.37 10.95
CA ARG A 879 -17.98 43.75 9.73
C ARG A 879 -19.05 43.62 8.66
N GLU A 880 -18.70 43.91 7.40
CA GLU A 880 -19.53 43.58 6.24
C GLU A 880 -19.29 42.12 5.81
N LEU A 881 -20.36 41.35 5.65
CA LEU A 881 -20.32 39.95 5.21
C LEU A 881 -21.21 39.79 3.96
N ARG A 882 -20.60 39.38 2.85
CA ARG A 882 -21.27 39.17 1.56
C ARG A 882 -21.44 37.68 1.28
N LEU A 883 -22.69 37.28 1.08
CA LEU A 883 -23.07 35.89 0.79
C LEU A 883 -23.50 35.76 -0.67
N GLU A 884 -22.82 34.95 -1.47
CA GLU A 884 -23.26 34.68 -2.85
C GLU A 884 -24.53 33.80 -2.90
N GLN A 885 -24.70 32.90 -1.92
CA GLN A 885 -25.82 31.96 -1.85
C GLN A 885 -26.47 31.92 -0.46
N ALA A 886 -27.70 31.42 -0.40
CA ALA A 886 -28.39 31.22 0.88
C ALA A 886 -27.79 30.02 1.62
N GLY A 887 -27.75 30.09 2.95
CA GLY A 887 -27.13 29.05 3.78
C GLY A 887 -27.54 29.15 5.24
N SER A 888 -27.12 28.17 6.04
CA SER A 888 -27.22 28.17 7.50
C SER A 888 -25.84 28.49 8.06
N TYR A 889 -25.73 29.58 8.81
CA TYR A 889 -24.44 30.05 9.31
C TYR A 889 -24.42 30.19 10.82
N ASP A 890 -23.26 29.91 11.38
CA ASP A 890 -22.97 29.90 12.79
C ASP A 890 -21.98 31.01 13.10
N PHE A 891 -22.26 31.78 14.15
CA PHE A 891 -21.40 32.84 14.64
C PHE A 891 -21.08 32.53 16.10
N ALA A 892 -19.94 31.91 16.38
CA ALA A 892 -19.53 31.59 17.74
C ALA A 892 -18.63 32.69 18.31
N VAL A 893 -18.74 32.95 19.62
CA VAL A 893 -18.04 34.01 20.31
C VAL A 893 -17.16 33.43 21.41
N SER A 894 -15.85 33.66 21.31
CA SER A 894 -14.83 33.27 22.29
C SER A 894 -14.06 34.50 22.80
N GLY A 895 -13.07 34.32 23.68
CA GLY A 895 -12.25 35.41 24.24
C GLY A 895 -12.94 36.34 25.27
N VAL A 896 -14.21 36.08 25.62
CA VAL A 896 -15.05 37.02 26.37
C VAL A 896 -14.82 36.98 27.89
N SER A 897 -14.36 38.08 28.47
CA SER A 897 -14.24 38.30 29.92
C SER A 897 -15.36 39.19 30.52
N GLU A 898 -15.86 40.17 29.77
CA GLU A 898 -16.97 41.06 30.15
C GLU A 898 -18.18 40.88 29.25
N LYS A 899 -19.32 41.51 29.59
CA LYS A 899 -20.54 41.32 28.79
C LYS A 899 -20.48 42.06 27.45
N LEU A 900 -20.59 41.32 26.34
CA LEU A 900 -20.77 41.86 24.99
C LEU A 900 -22.10 41.42 24.36
N LYS A 901 -22.44 42.01 23.22
CA LYS A 901 -23.61 41.66 22.43
C LYS A 901 -23.26 41.51 20.94
N LEU A 902 -23.33 40.27 20.46
CA LEU A 902 -23.24 39.95 19.04
C LEU A 902 -24.60 40.16 18.35
N THR A 903 -24.62 40.86 17.23
CA THR A 903 -25.82 41.13 16.44
C THR A 903 -25.57 40.99 14.94
N VAL A 904 -26.39 40.20 14.25
CA VAL A 904 -26.40 40.10 12.79
C VAL A 904 -27.54 40.97 12.25
N TYR A 905 -27.24 41.81 11.26
CA TYR A 905 -28.15 42.71 10.57
C TYR A 905 -28.19 42.40 9.07
N ARG A 906 -29.32 42.74 8.43
CA ARG A 906 -29.46 42.78 6.97
C ARG A 906 -29.79 44.19 6.52
N LEU A 907 -29.23 44.63 5.40
CA LEU A 907 -29.58 45.92 4.80
C LEU A 907 -30.92 45.82 4.06
N LYS A 908 -31.91 46.64 4.45
CA LYS A 908 -33.20 46.71 3.74
C LYS A 908 -33.68 48.15 3.63
N ASN A 909 -33.84 48.63 2.39
CA ASN A 909 -34.22 50.01 2.06
C ASN A 909 -33.26 51.05 2.68
N GLY A 910 -31.94 50.81 2.62
CA GLY A 910 -30.91 51.72 3.14
C GLY A 910 -30.86 51.84 4.67
N LYS A 911 -31.36 50.83 5.40
CA LYS A 911 -31.31 50.76 6.86
C LYS A 911 -30.99 49.34 7.33
N LEU A 912 -30.13 49.22 8.34
CA LEU A 912 -29.89 47.94 9.02
C LEU A 912 -31.16 47.48 9.73
N LYS A 913 -31.61 46.27 9.40
CA LYS A 913 -32.65 45.54 10.11
C LYS A 913 -32.03 44.36 10.85
N LYS A 914 -32.25 44.30 12.16
CA LYS A 914 -31.75 43.21 12.99
C LYS A 914 -32.34 41.87 12.54
N VAL A 915 -31.48 40.90 12.24
CA VAL A 915 -31.84 39.50 12.00
C VAL A 915 -31.94 38.78 13.34
N LYS A 916 -30.82 38.73 14.08
CA LYS A 916 -30.73 38.06 15.38
C LYS A 916 -29.64 38.70 16.24
N SER A 917 -29.75 38.56 17.56
CA SER A 917 -28.76 39.05 18.52
C SER A 917 -28.68 38.15 19.73
N VAL A 918 -27.48 37.99 20.30
CA VAL A 918 -27.21 37.29 21.55
C VAL A 918 -26.33 38.17 22.45
N SER A 919 -26.48 38.04 23.77
CA SER A 919 -25.55 38.65 24.72
C SER A 919 -24.71 37.57 25.35
N VAL A 920 -23.40 37.75 25.33
CA VAL A 920 -22.41 36.77 25.78
C VAL A 920 -21.64 37.33 26.97
N THR A 921 -21.29 36.45 27.89
CA THR A 921 -20.45 36.69 29.07
C THR A 921 -19.57 35.46 29.30
N ALA A 922 -18.49 35.59 30.08
CA ALA A 922 -17.66 34.47 30.53
C ALA A 922 -18.42 33.32 31.23
N LYS A 923 -19.68 33.53 31.66
CA LYS A 923 -20.53 32.50 32.31
C LYS A 923 -21.55 31.86 31.38
N THR A 924 -21.64 32.35 30.15
CA THR A 924 -22.54 31.77 29.14
C THR A 924 -21.96 30.42 28.77
N LYS A 925 -22.78 29.38 28.66
CA LYS A 925 -22.30 28.07 28.21
C LYS A 925 -21.88 28.15 26.74
N GLU A 926 -20.82 27.43 26.39
CA GLU A 926 -20.18 27.47 25.07
C GLU A 926 -21.17 27.25 23.93
N GLU A 927 -22.05 26.24 24.05
CA GLU A 927 -23.10 25.94 23.07
C GLU A 927 -24.18 27.03 22.92
N LYS A 928 -24.06 28.14 23.67
CA LYS A 928 -24.94 29.32 23.63
C LYS A 928 -24.15 30.63 23.46
N ARG A 929 -22.83 30.58 23.33
CA ARG A 929 -21.99 31.76 23.11
C ARG A 929 -21.97 32.15 21.64
N GLY A 930 -23.13 32.38 21.05
CA GLY A 930 -23.19 32.63 19.62
C GLY A 930 -24.59 32.65 19.04
N LEU A 931 -24.62 32.79 17.72
CA LEU A 931 -25.82 32.65 16.89
C LEU A 931 -25.62 31.44 15.98
N PHE A 932 -26.13 30.29 16.42
CA PHE A 932 -26.01 29.02 15.71
C PHE A 932 -27.28 28.71 14.90
N GLY A 933 -27.11 28.06 13.76
CA GLY A 933 -28.13 27.68 12.79
C GLY A 933 -28.87 28.88 12.18
N LEU A 934 -28.17 29.99 11.91
CA LEU A 934 -28.80 31.21 11.42
C LEU A 934 -28.95 31.18 9.89
N ASN A 935 -30.16 30.93 9.41
CA ASN A 935 -30.45 30.98 7.98
C ASN A 935 -30.36 32.42 7.43
N LEU A 936 -29.45 32.64 6.49
CA LEU A 936 -29.26 33.90 5.78
C LEU A 936 -29.54 33.72 4.28
N GLU A 937 -30.06 34.78 3.65
CA GLU A 937 -30.25 34.83 2.19
C GLU A 937 -28.97 35.37 1.55
N ALA A 938 -28.74 35.06 0.28
CA ALA A 938 -27.72 35.72 -0.53
C ALA A 938 -27.86 37.26 -0.47
N GLY A 939 -26.71 37.95 -0.45
CA GLY A 939 -26.58 39.40 -0.39
C GLY A 939 -25.81 39.92 0.82
N GLU A 940 -25.90 41.23 1.04
CA GLU A 940 -25.15 41.95 2.08
C GLU A 940 -25.77 41.78 3.48
N CYS A 941 -24.95 41.34 4.43
CA CYS A 941 -25.26 41.36 5.85
C CYS A 941 -24.12 42.00 6.66
N TYR A 942 -24.42 42.34 7.91
CA TYR A 942 -23.52 43.07 8.78
C TYR A 942 -23.50 42.42 10.15
N VAL A 943 -22.32 42.12 10.66
CA VAL A 943 -22.12 41.51 11.97
C VAL A 943 -21.54 42.56 12.89
N ALA A 944 -22.14 42.76 14.06
CA ALA A 944 -21.68 43.75 15.01
C ALA A 944 -21.46 43.14 16.39
N VAL A 945 -20.34 43.48 17.01
CA VAL A 945 -20.02 43.16 18.40
C VAL A 945 -20.06 44.45 19.20
N GLU A 946 -21.04 44.60 20.09
CA GLU A 946 -21.20 45.82 20.89
C GLU A 946 -20.84 45.56 22.35
N SER A 947 -19.98 46.40 22.93
CA SER A 947 -19.73 46.35 24.36
C SER A 947 -20.96 46.78 25.14
N SER A 948 -21.31 46.01 26.17
CA SER A 948 -22.36 46.39 27.13
C SER A 948 -21.83 46.64 28.54
N SER A 949 -20.50 46.63 28.71
CA SER A 949 -19.77 46.87 29.95
C SER A 949 -18.92 48.15 29.85
N ARG A 950 -18.55 48.74 30.99
CA ARG A 950 -17.62 49.89 31.04
C ARG A 950 -16.14 49.48 31.00
N ASN A 951 -15.85 48.22 31.34
CA ASN A 951 -14.48 47.71 31.43
C ASN A 951 -13.95 47.22 30.08
N GLY A 952 -14.86 46.88 29.16
CA GLY A 952 -14.56 46.28 27.86
C GLY A 952 -14.13 44.81 27.93
N THR A 953 -14.10 44.14 26.79
CA THR A 953 -13.71 42.72 26.66
C THR A 953 -13.06 42.49 25.32
N PHE A 954 -12.05 41.61 25.34
CA PHE A 954 -11.61 40.94 24.14
C PHE A 954 -12.68 39.97 23.64
N TYR A 955 -12.66 39.68 22.34
CA TYR A 955 -13.55 38.72 21.75
C TYR A 955 -12.99 38.19 20.43
N ASP A 956 -13.39 36.98 20.06
CA ASP A 956 -13.30 36.50 18.69
C ASP A 956 -14.70 36.12 18.21
N VAL A 957 -14.95 36.26 16.92
CA VAL A 957 -16.17 35.73 16.30
C VAL A 957 -15.77 34.76 15.22
N SER A 958 -15.82 33.46 15.51
CA SER A 958 -15.72 32.47 14.45
C SER A 958 -17.02 32.47 13.65
N PHE A 959 -16.86 32.26 12.35
CA PHE A 959 -17.92 32.17 11.39
C PHE A 959 -17.72 30.92 10.54
N GLU A 960 -18.76 30.11 10.46
CA GLU A 960 -18.81 28.90 9.63
C GLU A 960 -20.24 28.71 9.14
N GLY A 961 -20.45 27.79 8.20
CA GLY A 961 -21.79 27.40 7.83
C GLY A 961 -21.86 26.58 6.56
N GLU A 962 -23.07 26.14 6.26
CA GLU A 962 -23.36 25.36 5.07
C GLU A 962 -24.14 26.21 4.07
N VAL A 963 -23.62 26.28 2.85
CA VAL A 963 -24.33 26.84 1.71
C VAL A 963 -25.37 25.82 1.24
N PHE A 964 -26.59 26.26 0.99
CA PHE A 964 -27.61 25.40 0.39
C PHE A 964 -27.38 25.28 -1.12
N VAL A 965 -26.31 24.57 -1.51
CA VAL A 965 -25.84 24.42 -2.90
C VAL A 965 -26.88 23.83 -3.85
N ASN A 966 -27.81 23.04 -3.31
CA ASN A 966 -28.90 22.42 -4.07
C ASN A 966 -30.14 23.32 -4.22
N ALA A 967 -30.10 24.57 -3.74
CA ALA A 967 -31.22 25.51 -3.86
C ALA A 967 -31.31 26.07 -5.30
N GLU A 968 -31.87 25.27 -6.22
CA GLU A 968 -32.05 25.63 -7.62
C GLU A 968 -33.30 26.51 -7.81
N ARG A 969 -33.12 27.74 -8.29
CA ARG A 969 -34.26 28.66 -8.52
C ARG A 969 -34.89 28.52 -9.92
N GLY A 970 -34.36 27.63 -10.74
CA GLY A 970 -34.71 27.44 -12.15
C GLY A 970 -36.09 26.81 -12.37
N ASP A 971 -36.58 26.02 -11.41
CA ASP A 971 -37.87 25.34 -11.49
C ASP A 971 -38.82 25.69 -10.33
N ASP A 972 -38.51 26.74 -9.56
CA ASP A 972 -39.24 27.23 -8.38
C ASP A 972 -40.73 27.60 -8.67
N THR A 973 -41.06 27.77 -9.96
CA THR A 973 -42.43 27.96 -10.46
C THR A 973 -42.65 27.26 -11.80
N TRP A 974 -43.90 26.86 -12.08
CA TRP A 974 -44.27 26.33 -13.41
C TRP A 974 -43.87 27.24 -14.58
N ALA A 975 -43.91 28.57 -14.41
CA ALA A 975 -43.55 29.49 -15.48
C ALA A 975 -42.07 29.41 -15.87
N LEU A 976 -41.21 29.05 -14.91
CA LEU A 976 -39.79 28.84 -15.15
C LEU A 976 -39.55 27.45 -15.74
N ALA A 977 -40.18 26.42 -15.17
CA ALA A 977 -40.00 25.04 -15.61
C ALA A 977 -40.57 24.73 -17.02
N ALA A 978 -41.69 25.34 -17.41
CA ALA A 978 -42.41 25.02 -18.65
C ALA A 978 -41.64 25.28 -19.95
N GLY A 979 -40.58 26.10 -19.89
CA GLY A 979 -39.79 26.51 -21.04
C GLY A 979 -38.53 25.67 -21.28
N ASP A 980 -38.21 24.76 -20.37
CA ASP A 980 -36.94 24.02 -20.37
C ASP A 980 -37.18 22.50 -20.51
N PRO A 981 -36.63 21.85 -21.56
CA PRO A 981 -36.74 20.41 -21.73
C PRO A 981 -36.10 19.60 -20.58
N ASP A 982 -35.13 20.15 -19.85
CA ASP A 982 -34.45 19.47 -18.73
C ASP A 982 -35.40 19.22 -17.53
N TYR A 983 -36.53 19.94 -17.50
CA TYR A 983 -37.60 19.76 -16.52
C TYR A 983 -38.73 18.82 -16.99
N THR A 984 -38.51 18.00 -18.02
CA THR A 984 -39.51 17.06 -18.57
C THR A 984 -39.15 15.59 -18.35
N VAL A 985 -40.08 14.80 -17.79
CA VAL A 985 -39.96 13.35 -17.61
C VAL A 985 -41.00 12.64 -18.48
N SER A 986 -40.58 11.65 -19.27
CA SER A 986 -41.47 10.88 -20.15
C SER A 986 -41.38 9.38 -19.87
N THR A 987 -42.51 8.67 -19.79
CA THR A 987 -42.51 7.20 -19.74
C THR A 987 -42.23 6.61 -21.11
N VAL A 988 -41.88 5.32 -21.18
CA VAL A 988 -41.82 4.60 -22.47
C VAL A 988 -43.21 4.10 -22.87
N LYS A 989 -43.38 3.83 -24.17
CA LYS A 989 -44.57 3.22 -24.75
C LYS A 989 -44.38 1.71 -24.86
N TYR A 990 -45.39 0.93 -24.47
CA TYR A 990 -45.34 -0.53 -24.50
C TYR A 990 -46.32 -1.13 -25.50
N ASP A 991 -45.92 -2.26 -26.09
CA ASP A 991 -46.79 -3.00 -27.01
C ASP A 991 -47.61 -4.13 -26.35
N SER A 992 -47.27 -4.49 -25.12
CA SER A 992 -48.00 -5.50 -24.35
C SER A 992 -49.22 -4.90 -23.66
N ALA A 993 -50.28 -5.70 -23.53
CA ALA A 993 -51.54 -5.29 -22.89
C ALA A 993 -51.37 -4.78 -21.46
N PHE A 994 -50.51 -5.44 -20.70
CA PHE A 994 -50.15 -5.04 -19.34
C PHE A 994 -48.64 -5.08 -19.21
N MET A 995 -48.06 -3.95 -18.83
CA MET A 995 -46.65 -3.88 -18.48
C MET A 995 -46.49 -3.27 -17.09
N ILE A 996 -45.73 -3.95 -16.23
CA ILE A 996 -45.29 -3.36 -14.96
C ILE A 996 -44.17 -2.38 -15.31
N LEU A 997 -44.37 -1.12 -14.97
CA LEU A 997 -43.37 -0.07 -15.20
C LEU A 997 -42.17 -0.32 -14.32
N ASN A 998 -40.98 -0.19 -14.91
CA ASN A 998 -39.80 0.10 -14.11
C ASN A 998 -40.02 1.46 -13.41
N PRO A 999 -39.75 1.56 -12.10
CA PRO A 999 -39.97 2.81 -11.37
C PRO A 999 -39.23 4.00 -11.99
N TYR A 1000 -39.94 5.07 -12.31
CA TYR A 1000 -39.38 6.34 -12.77
C TYR A 1000 -39.15 7.27 -11.58
N SER A 1001 -37.97 7.88 -11.49
CA SER A 1001 -37.79 9.04 -10.62
C SER A 1001 -38.27 10.29 -11.34
N LEU A 1002 -39.24 10.99 -10.77
CA LEU A 1002 -39.87 12.14 -11.42
C LEU A 1002 -39.09 13.46 -11.25
N PHE A 1003 -38.23 13.53 -10.24
CA PHE A 1003 -37.39 14.70 -9.94
C PHE A 1003 -35.91 14.32 -9.79
N ASN A 1004 -35.56 13.05 -10.02
CA ASN A 1004 -34.34 12.46 -9.43
C ASN A 1004 -34.35 12.65 -7.89
N THR A 1005 -33.20 12.55 -7.24
CA THR A 1005 -33.07 13.08 -5.88
C THR A 1005 -32.97 14.59 -6.03
N ASN A 1006 -33.90 15.34 -5.45
CA ASN A 1006 -33.89 16.80 -5.49
C ASN A 1006 -34.12 17.39 -4.09
N TRP A 1007 -33.95 18.70 -3.95
CA TRP A 1007 -33.96 19.40 -2.67
C TRP A 1007 -34.99 20.52 -2.66
N VAL A 1008 -35.66 20.73 -1.52
CA VAL A 1008 -36.46 21.95 -1.28
C VAL A 1008 -36.25 22.44 0.15
N GLY A 1009 -36.21 23.75 0.34
CA GLY A 1009 -35.88 24.36 1.62
C GLY A 1009 -35.86 25.89 1.63
N PHE A 1010 -35.03 26.46 2.49
CA PHE A 1010 -34.89 27.89 2.64
C PHE A 1010 -34.05 28.46 1.50
N GLY A 1011 -34.68 29.16 0.57
CA GLY A 1011 -34.00 29.75 -0.59
C GLY A 1011 -34.51 29.23 -1.93
N ASP A 1012 -35.04 28.02 -1.93
CA ASP A 1012 -35.69 27.32 -3.05
C ASP A 1012 -36.84 26.49 -2.46
N THR A 1013 -38.08 26.81 -2.81
CA THR A 1013 -39.23 26.40 -2.00
C THR A 1013 -40.12 25.36 -2.67
N ALA A 1014 -40.00 25.17 -3.98
CA ALA A 1014 -40.92 24.35 -4.74
C ALA A 1014 -40.47 24.00 -6.15
N ASP A 1015 -40.30 22.72 -6.46
CA ASP A 1015 -39.84 22.32 -7.79
C ASP A 1015 -41.02 21.92 -8.68
N TYR A 1016 -40.95 22.26 -9.97
CA TYR A 1016 -41.94 21.92 -10.98
C TYR A 1016 -41.32 21.13 -12.13
N ARG A 1017 -42.01 20.08 -12.59
CA ARG A 1017 -41.62 19.31 -13.79
C ARG A 1017 -42.83 19.01 -14.67
N ALA A 1018 -42.59 18.80 -15.97
CA ALA A 1018 -43.55 18.22 -16.89
C ALA A 1018 -43.45 16.69 -16.86
N LEU A 1019 -44.60 15.99 -16.90
CA LEU A 1019 -44.68 14.53 -16.94
C LEU A 1019 -45.50 14.10 -18.16
N GLU A 1020 -44.88 13.41 -19.11
CA GLU A 1020 -45.53 12.83 -20.28
C GLU A 1020 -45.76 11.33 -20.07
N LEU A 1021 -47.03 10.91 -20.01
CA LEU A 1021 -47.41 9.50 -19.96
C LEU A 1021 -47.72 9.02 -21.39
N LEU A 1022 -46.91 8.11 -21.91
CA LEU A 1022 -47.11 7.58 -23.27
C LEU A 1022 -48.24 6.55 -23.36
N ASP A 1023 -48.52 5.83 -22.27
CA ASP A 1023 -49.61 4.86 -22.17
C ASP A 1023 -50.64 5.28 -21.11
N SER A 1024 -51.89 4.85 -21.29
CA SER A 1024 -52.88 4.93 -20.20
C SER A 1024 -52.61 3.83 -19.19
N GLY A 1025 -52.96 4.00 -17.92
CA GLY A 1025 -52.55 3.04 -16.91
C GLY A 1025 -53.08 3.28 -15.50
N SER A 1026 -52.73 2.36 -14.61
CA SER A 1026 -52.93 2.47 -13.16
C SER A 1026 -51.59 2.69 -12.49
N TYR A 1027 -51.32 3.93 -12.09
CA TYR A 1027 -50.03 4.37 -11.60
C TYR A 1027 -50.03 4.59 -10.08
N ASN A 1028 -48.88 4.37 -9.46
CA ASN A 1028 -48.63 4.69 -8.07
C ASN A 1028 -47.56 5.77 -7.98
N PHE A 1029 -47.76 6.69 -7.04
CA PHE A 1029 -46.81 7.76 -6.74
C PHE A 1029 -46.37 7.63 -5.30
N ALA A 1030 -45.07 7.57 -5.05
CA ALA A 1030 -44.50 7.49 -3.72
C ALA A 1030 -43.56 8.67 -3.49
N VAL A 1031 -43.81 9.44 -2.44
CA VAL A 1031 -42.91 10.50 -1.98
C VAL A 1031 -42.14 9.99 -0.77
N SER A 1032 -40.81 10.09 -0.81
CA SER A 1032 -39.90 9.57 0.21
C SER A 1032 -38.71 10.49 0.45
N GLN A 1033 -37.81 10.08 1.37
CA GLN A 1033 -36.54 10.73 1.71
C GLN A 1033 -36.62 12.08 2.42
N LEU A 1034 -37.80 12.50 2.89
CA LEU A 1034 -37.89 13.71 3.68
C LEU A 1034 -37.12 13.57 5.01
N ALA A 1035 -36.24 14.53 5.31
CA ALA A 1035 -35.39 14.53 6.50
C ALA A 1035 -36.04 15.24 7.70
N GLY A 1036 -35.69 14.78 8.91
CA GLY A 1036 -35.98 15.48 10.16
C GLY A 1036 -37.46 15.79 10.41
N LYS A 1037 -37.80 17.09 10.53
CA LYS A 1037 -39.18 17.58 10.72
C LYS A 1037 -39.77 18.16 9.42
N ALA A 1038 -39.11 17.98 8.28
CA ALA A 1038 -39.57 18.52 7.02
C ALA A 1038 -40.93 17.92 6.61
N THR A 1039 -41.76 18.77 6.03
CA THR A 1039 -43.06 18.38 5.47
C THR A 1039 -43.23 19.02 4.11
N GLY A 1040 -43.73 18.24 3.16
CA GLY A 1040 -43.86 18.66 1.78
C GLY A 1040 -45.22 18.34 1.17
N LYS A 1041 -45.45 18.84 -0.03
CA LYS A 1041 -46.70 18.66 -0.77
C LYS A 1041 -46.42 18.31 -2.22
N PHE A 1042 -46.61 17.05 -2.58
CA PHE A 1042 -46.61 16.62 -3.98
C PHE A 1042 -47.99 16.85 -4.61
N THR A 1043 -48.05 17.45 -5.79
CA THR A 1043 -49.32 17.66 -6.51
C THR A 1043 -49.17 17.31 -7.98
N LEU A 1044 -50.17 16.61 -8.53
CA LEU A 1044 -50.28 16.27 -9.94
C LEU A 1044 -51.45 17.03 -10.56
N TRP A 1045 -51.23 17.63 -11.73
CA TRP A 1045 -52.25 18.26 -12.56
C TRP A 1045 -52.23 17.68 -13.98
N LYS A 1046 -53.39 17.44 -14.59
CA LYS A 1046 -53.49 17.18 -16.03
C LYS A 1046 -53.42 18.50 -16.78
N LEU A 1047 -52.52 18.61 -17.75
CA LEU A 1047 -52.49 19.74 -18.69
C LEU A 1047 -53.57 19.52 -19.73
N ARG A 1048 -54.46 20.50 -19.90
CA ARG A 1048 -55.53 20.46 -20.90
C ARG A 1048 -55.09 21.16 -22.19
N ASP A 1049 -55.75 20.83 -23.29
CA ASP A 1049 -55.56 21.47 -24.59
C ASP A 1049 -55.77 23.00 -24.58
N ASP A 1050 -56.51 23.54 -23.61
CA ASP A 1050 -56.70 24.99 -23.43
C ASP A 1050 -55.58 25.66 -22.60
N GLY A 1051 -54.51 24.93 -22.29
CA GLY A 1051 -53.36 25.37 -21.49
C GLY A 1051 -53.63 25.45 -19.99
N LYS A 1052 -54.83 25.06 -19.51
CA LYS A 1052 -55.18 25.13 -18.09
C LYS A 1052 -54.86 23.84 -17.35
N LEU A 1053 -54.42 23.98 -16.09
CA LEU A 1053 -54.12 22.86 -15.21
C LEU A 1053 -55.37 22.35 -14.48
N LYS A 1054 -55.68 21.06 -14.61
CA LYS A 1054 -56.71 20.36 -13.82
C LYS A 1054 -56.04 19.52 -12.73
N LYS A 1055 -56.19 19.91 -11.46
CA LYS A 1055 -55.64 19.14 -10.35
C LYS A 1055 -56.23 17.74 -10.30
N MET A 1056 -55.36 16.73 -10.27
CA MET A 1056 -55.72 15.32 -10.15
C MET A 1056 -55.76 14.91 -8.68
N PHE A 1057 -54.66 15.11 -7.97
CA PHE A 1057 -54.57 14.89 -6.53
C PHE A 1057 -53.41 15.66 -5.90
N THR A 1058 -53.40 15.71 -4.57
CA THR A 1058 -52.28 16.17 -3.76
C THR A 1058 -51.96 15.11 -2.70
N VAL A 1059 -50.68 14.87 -2.46
CA VAL A 1059 -50.14 14.04 -1.39
C VAL A 1059 -49.35 14.93 -0.44
N ASN A 1060 -49.68 14.88 0.85
CA ASN A 1060 -48.89 15.54 1.88
C ASN A 1060 -47.88 14.54 2.41
N ALA A 1061 -46.60 14.88 2.34
CA ALA A 1061 -45.50 14.04 2.79
C ALA A 1061 -44.88 14.61 4.07
N GLY A 1062 -44.33 13.73 4.89
CA GLY A 1062 -43.49 14.06 6.03
C GLY A 1062 -42.44 12.98 6.21
N SER A 1063 -41.44 13.25 7.04
CA SER A 1063 -40.23 12.41 7.18
C SER A 1063 -40.46 10.98 7.70
N LYS A 1064 -41.55 10.70 8.42
CA LYS A 1064 -41.71 9.43 9.14
C LYS A 1064 -41.99 8.21 8.27
N LYS A 1065 -42.67 8.39 7.13
CA LYS A 1065 -43.03 7.28 6.24
C LYS A 1065 -43.30 7.78 4.82
N PRO A 1066 -43.00 6.97 3.79
CA PRO A 1066 -43.35 7.32 2.43
C PRO A 1066 -44.84 7.63 2.29
N ALA A 1067 -45.14 8.73 1.63
CA ALA A 1067 -46.50 9.13 1.34
C ALA A 1067 -46.88 8.59 -0.04
N VAL A 1068 -47.71 7.55 -0.06
CA VAL A 1068 -48.05 6.82 -1.28
C VAL A 1068 -49.47 7.12 -1.73
N LYS A 1069 -49.63 7.37 -3.03
CA LYS A 1069 -50.92 7.41 -3.72
C LYS A 1069 -50.94 6.31 -4.78
N SER A 1070 -51.60 5.20 -4.44
CA SER A 1070 -51.68 4.02 -5.32
C SER A 1070 -52.92 4.00 -6.20
N ASN A 1071 -52.85 3.23 -7.28
CA ASN A 1071 -53.93 2.90 -8.21
C ASN A 1071 -54.62 4.13 -8.81
N VAL A 1072 -53.82 5.13 -9.19
CA VAL A 1072 -54.29 6.34 -9.87
C VAL A 1072 -54.46 6.01 -11.35
N LEU A 1073 -55.71 5.97 -11.81
CA LEU A 1073 -56.02 5.80 -13.22
C LEU A 1073 -55.75 7.10 -13.98
N LEU A 1074 -54.80 7.05 -14.90
CA LEU A 1074 -54.38 8.18 -15.73
C LEU A 1074 -54.45 7.78 -17.21
N GLU A 1075 -55.00 8.68 -18.02
CA GLU A 1075 -54.95 8.57 -19.48
C GLU A 1075 -53.56 9.01 -19.96
N SER A 1076 -53.12 8.50 -21.10
CA SER A 1076 -51.91 9.00 -21.78
C SER A 1076 -52.05 10.51 -22.09
N GLY A 1077 -50.92 11.22 -22.07
CA GLY A 1077 -50.82 12.66 -22.31
C GLY A 1077 -50.00 13.40 -21.26
N SER A 1078 -50.07 14.73 -21.32
CA SER A 1078 -49.21 15.65 -20.57
C SER A 1078 -49.76 16.04 -19.20
N TYR A 1079 -48.89 16.03 -18.20
CA TYR A 1079 -49.17 16.39 -16.82
C TYR A 1079 -48.12 17.37 -16.29
N VAL A 1080 -48.49 18.12 -15.26
CA VAL A 1080 -47.57 18.94 -14.46
C VAL A 1080 -47.50 18.35 -13.07
N ILE A 1081 -46.30 18.24 -12.54
CA ILE A 1081 -46.04 17.80 -11.18
C ILE A 1081 -45.27 18.87 -10.42
N ALA A 1082 -45.50 18.96 -9.12
CA ALA A 1082 -44.72 19.81 -8.25
C ALA A 1082 -44.54 19.22 -6.86
N PHE A 1083 -43.41 19.51 -6.23
CA PHE A 1083 -43.16 19.23 -4.83
C PHE A 1083 -42.79 20.52 -4.08
N GLU A 1084 -43.59 20.89 -3.07
CA GLU A 1084 -43.41 22.14 -2.33
C GLU A 1084 -43.06 21.88 -0.86
N SER A 1085 -42.04 22.56 -0.32
CA SER A 1085 -41.75 22.55 1.12
C SER A 1085 -42.77 23.40 1.89
N LYS A 1086 -43.32 22.88 3.01
CA LYS A 1086 -44.30 23.62 3.82
C LYS A 1086 -43.71 24.40 4.99
N ASN A 1087 -42.54 23.99 5.45
CA ASN A 1087 -41.91 24.51 6.66
C ASN A 1087 -40.47 24.99 6.44
N TRP A 1088 -40.13 25.32 5.19
CA TRP A 1088 -38.87 25.98 4.83
C TRP A 1088 -38.58 27.25 5.66
N LYS A 1089 -39.61 28.04 6.01
CA LYS A 1089 -39.47 29.24 6.86
C LYS A 1089 -38.93 28.95 8.26
N SER A 1090 -39.00 27.70 8.70
CA SER A 1090 -38.47 27.21 9.97
C SER A 1090 -37.12 26.49 9.80
N GLY A 1091 -36.49 26.60 8.62
CA GLY A 1091 -35.20 25.96 8.33
C GLY A 1091 -35.29 24.45 8.14
N HIS A 1092 -36.48 23.91 7.87
CA HIS A 1092 -36.65 22.48 7.60
C HIS A 1092 -36.48 22.22 6.10
N ASN A 1093 -35.21 22.23 5.70
CA ASN A 1093 -34.74 21.86 4.38
C ASN A 1093 -34.76 20.34 4.22
N THR A 1094 -34.95 19.84 3.01
CA THR A 1094 -35.01 18.39 2.80
C THR A 1094 -34.75 17.99 1.37
N ASP A 1095 -34.00 16.91 1.23
CA ASP A 1095 -34.07 16.09 0.03
C ASP A 1095 -35.44 15.42 -0.06
N TYR A 1096 -35.83 15.09 -1.27
CA TYR A 1096 -37.01 14.29 -1.53
C TYR A 1096 -36.85 13.51 -2.83
N THR A 1097 -37.57 12.40 -2.90
CA THR A 1097 -37.77 11.64 -4.14
C THR A 1097 -39.25 11.47 -4.39
N VAL A 1098 -39.63 11.51 -5.66
CA VAL A 1098 -40.97 11.10 -6.09
C VAL A 1098 -40.83 10.01 -7.14
N MET A 1099 -41.23 8.80 -6.75
CA MET A 1099 -41.21 7.65 -7.65
C MET A 1099 -42.59 7.45 -8.27
N LEU A 1100 -42.58 7.13 -9.56
CA LEU A 1100 -43.73 6.69 -10.34
C LEU A 1100 -43.53 5.23 -10.74
N ASP A 1101 -44.42 4.35 -10.30
CA ASP A 1101 -44.51 2.96 -10.78
C ASP A 1101 -45.96 2.62 -11.13
N GLY A 1102 -46.21 1.38 -11.51
CA GLY A 1102 -47.58 0.87 -11.70
C GLY A 1102 -47.70 -0.04 -12.89
N THR A 1103 -48.90 -0.10 -13.46
CA THR A 1103 -49.18 -0.92 -14.64
C THR A 1103 -49.62 -0.02 -15.79
N ALA A 1104 -48.79 0.03 -16.83
CA ALA A 1104 -49.14 0.63 -18.12
C ALA A 1104 -50.03 -0.33 -18.94
N PHE A 1105 -51.03 0.22 -19.59
CA PHE A 1105 -51.95 -0.48 -20.49
C PHE A 1105 -51.56 -0.14 -21.93
N GLY A 1106 -50.46 -0.75 -22.43
CA GLY A 1106 -49.86 -0.41 -23.72
C GLY A 1106 -50.74 -0.69 -24.95
N GLN A 1107 -51.79 -1.49 -24.76
CA GLN A 1107 -52.79 -1.75 -25.80
C GLN A 1107 -54.00 -0.82 -25.75
N ALA A 1108 -54.13 -0.02 -24.71
CA ALA A 1108 -55.28 0.88 -24.58
C ALA A 1108 -55.30 1.89 -25.74
N ASN A 1109 -56.40 1.89 -26.49
CA ASN A 1109 -56.73 2.83 -27.55
C ASN A 1109 -55.74 2.76 -28.72
N ARG A 1110 -55.25 1.56 -29.03
CA ARG A 1110 -54.38 1.30 -30.20
C ARG A 1110 -55.08 1.54 -31.53
N ARG A 1111 -56.41 1.40 -31.56
CA ARG A 1111 -57.26 1.62 -32.74
C ARG A 1111 -58.45 2.50 -32.34
N GLU A 1112 -58.92 3.30 -33.28
CA GLU A 1112 -60.13 4.09 -33.09
C GLU A 1112 -61.40 3.27 -33.35
N ASP A 1113 -61.51 2.03 -32.85
CA ASP A 1113 -62.67 1.14 -33.08
C ASP A 1113 -63.65 1.08 -31.90
N ASN A 1114 -63.61 2.11 -31.05
CA ASN A 1114 -64.49 2.30 -29.90
C ASN A 1114 -65.99 2.45 -30.24
N ASP A 1115 -66.30 2.65 -31.52
CA ASP A 1115 -67.65 2.72 -32.04
C ASP A 1115 -67.83 1.96 -33.36
N TRP A 1116 -69.08 1.59 -33.64
CA TRP A 1116 -69.42 0.72 -34.78
C TRP A 1116 -69.15 1.35 -36.14
N GLN A 1117 -69.02 2.69 -36.24
CA GLN A 1117 -68.75 3.37 -37.51
C GLN A 1117 -67.29 3.18 -37.92
N HIS A 1118 -66.41 2.98 -36.95
CA HIS A 1118 -64.99 2.73 -37.14
C HIS A 1118 -64.64 1.23 -37.00
N ALA A 1119 -65.63 0.34 -37.10
CA ALA A 1119 -65.46 -1.08 -36.89
C ALA A 1119 -64.42 -1.72 -37.84
N THR A 1120 -63.50 -2.49 -37.26
CA THR A 1120 -62.43 -3.21 -37.95
C THR A 1120 -62.99 -4.37 -38.80
N ALA A 1121 -62.55 -4.52 -40.05
CA ALA A 1121 -63.03 -5.61 -40.92
C ALA A 1121 -62.41 -6.96 -40.55
N VAL A 1122 -63.22 -8.02 -40.52
CA VAL A 1122 -62.76 -9.41 -40.30
C VAL A 1122 -63.41 -10.31 -41.35
N THR A 1123 -62.63 -11.18 -41.99
CA THR A 1123 -63.14 -12.19 -42.94
C THR A 1123 -63.19 -13.58 -42.32
N GLU A 1124 -63.95 -14.48 -42.94
CA GLU A 1124 -64.07 -15.87 -42.46
C GLU A 1124 -62.71 -16.58 -42.50
N GLY A 1125 -62.32 -17.19 -41.37
CA GLY A 1125 -61.02 -17.86 -41.21
C GLY A 1125 -59.88 -16.94 -40.75
N GLU A 1126 -60.07 -15.62 -40.69
CA GLU A 1126 -59.16 -14.70 -40.00
C GLU A 1126 -59.50 -14.67 -38.52
N ALA A 1127 -58.54 -15.05 -37.67
CA ALA A 1127 -58.69 -14.96 -36.23
C ALA A 1127 -58.29 -13.56 -35.74
N VAL A 1128 -59.12 -12.95 -34.89
CA VAL A 1128 -58.71 -11.79 -34.09
C VAL A 1128 -57.93 -12.32 -32.90
N ARG A 1129 -56.70 -11.89 -32.73
CA ARG A 1129 -55.79 -12.41 -31.69
C ARG A 1129 -55.17 -11.27 -30.92
N GLU A 1130 -55.01 -11.46 -29.61
CA GLU A 1130 -54.29 -10.58 -28.70
C GLU A 1130 -54.80 -9.12 -28.69
N GLU A 1131 -56.10 -8.91 -28.92
CA GLU A 1131 -56.74 -7.60 -28.79
C GLU A 1131 -57.13 -7.33 -27.33
N TRP A 1132 -57.53 -6.09 -27.00
CA TRP A 1132 -57.71 -5.65 -25.63
C TRP A 1132 -58.87 -4.68 -25.44
N VAL A 1133 -59.64 -4.89 -24.37
CA VAL A 1133 -60.62 -3.89 -23.89
C VAL A 1133 -60.40 -3.59 -22.41
N GLY A 1134 -60.46 -2.32 -22.02
CA GLY A 1134 -60.22 -1.87 -20.65
C GLY A 1134 -60.30 -0.36 -20.43
N PHE A 1135 -59.56 0.12 -19.44
CA PHE A 1135 -59.52 1.56 -19.13
C PHE A 1135 -58.92 2.35 -20.31
N SER A 1136 -59.56 3.46 -20.70
CA SER A 1136 -59.22 4.24 -21.91
C SER A 1136 -59.61 3.58 -23.26
N ASP A 1137 -60.02 2.31 -23.27
CA ASP A 1137 -60.45 1.59 -24.48
C ASP A 1137 -61.57 0.58 -24.18
N LEU A 1138 -62.79 1.06 -23.97
CA LEU A 1138 -63.80 0.26 -23.28
C LEU A 1138 -64.46 -0.80 -24.18
N LYS A 1139 -64.37 -0.67 -25.50
CA LYS A 1139 -65.19 -1.45 -26.41
C LYS A 1139 -64.74 -1.44 -27.85
N ASP A 1140 -64.35 -2.59 -28.39
CA ASP A 1140 -63.92 -2.67 -29.79
C ASP A 1140 -65.06 -3.19 -30.66
N TYR A 1141 -65.23 -2.60 -31.85
CA TYR A 1141 -66.17 -3.08 -32.86
C TYR A 1141 -65.47 -3.68 -34.07
N PHE A 1142 -66.04 -4.77 -34.57
CA PHE A 1142 -65.63 -5.45 -35.79
C PHE A 1142 -66.81 -5.62 -36.73
N ARG A 1143 -66.54 -5.71 -38.03
CA ARG A 1143 -67.53 -5.93 -39.10
C ARG A 1143 -67.14 -7.14 -39.95
N PHE A 1144 -68.12 -7.94 -40.34
CA PHE A 1144 -67.93 -9.08 -41.24
C PHE A 1144 -69.15 -9.27 -42.16
N GLU A 1145 -68.94 -9.94 -43.29
CA GLU A 1145 -69.99 -10.22 -44.28
C GLU A 1145 -70.30 -11.72 -44.35
N VAL A 1146 -71.59 -12.05 -44.31
CA VAL A 1146 -72.11 -13.40 -44.53
C VAL A 1146 -72.60 -13.48 -45.98
N ALA A 1147 -71.91 -14.25 -46.82
CA ALA A 1147 -72.19 -14.28 -48.26
C ALA A 1147 -73.46 -15.08 -48.64
N ALA A 1148 -73.84 -16.06 -47.82
CA ALA A 1148 -75.03 -16.90 -47.99
C ALA A 1148 -75.52 -17.32 -46.60
N ASP A 1149 -76.80 -17.72 -46.50
CA ASP A 1149 -77.38 -18.16 -45.22
C ASP A 1149 -76.53 -19.29 -44.58
N SER A 1150 -75.97 -19.01 -43.40
CA SER A 1150 -74.97 -19.84 -42.72
C SER A 1150 -75.22 -19.90 -41.22
N GLU A 1151 -74.75 -20.98 -40.59
CA GLU A 1151 -74.59 -21.07 -39.14
C GLU A 1151 -73.29 -20.34 -38.76
N CYS A 1152 -73.43 -19.22 -38.05
CA CYS A 1152 -72.33 -18.38 -37.61
C CYS A 1152 -71.98 -18.71 -36.17
N SER A 1153 -70.72 -19.06 -35.93
CA SER A 1153 -70.15 -19.22 -34.60
C SER A 1153 -69.12 -18.13 -34.35
N LEU A 1154 -69.34 -17.36 -33.29
CA LEU A 1154 -68.38 -16.40 -32.74
C LEU A 1154 -67.92 -16.90 -31.38
N LEU A 1155 -66.65 -17.30 -31.28
CA LEU A 1155 -66.06 -17.72 -30.03
C LEU A 1155 -65.09 -16.65 -29.52
N LEU A 1156 -65.50 -15.97 -28.46
CA LEU A 1156 -64.64 -15.11 -27.65
C LEU A 1156 -63.87 -15.96 -26.65
N SER A 1157 -62.54 -15.88 -26.71
CA SER A 1157 -61.61 -16.53 -25.79
C SER A 1157 -60.52 -15.58 -25.29
N GLY A 1158 -59.62 -16.04 -24.42
CA GLY A 1158 -58.47 -15.25 -23.95
C GLY A 1158 -58.76 -14.20 -22.86
N ALA A 1159 -60.05 -13.90 -22.61
CA ALA A 1159 -60.45 -12.99 -21.54
C ALA A 1159 -60.27 -13.58 -20.13
N THR A 1160 -60.13 -12.71 -19.14
CA THR A 1160 -60.02 -13.12 -17.74
C THR A 1160 -61.42 -13.28 -17.15
N GLY A 1161 -61.80 -14.50 -16.76
CA GLY A 1161 -63.04 -14.75 -16.03
C GLY A 1161 -64.29 -14.22 -16.74
N LYS A 1162 -64.97 -13.26 -16.12
CA LYS A 1162 -66.22 -12.65 -16.65
C LYS A 1162 -65.99 -11.22 -17.17
N ASP A 1163 -64.76 -10.85 -17.49
CA ASP A 1163 -64.40 -9.44 -17.70
C ASP A 1163 -64.59 -8.94 -19.13
N ALA A 1164 -65.08 -9.77 -20.06
CA ALA A 1164 -65.44 -9.35 -21.40
C ALA A 1164 -66.88 -9.80 -21.77
N LYS A 1165 -67.49 -9.09 -22.73
CA LYS A 1165 -68.80 -9.44 -23.30
C LYS A 1165 -68.78 -9.25 -24.80
N ILE A 1166 -69.02 -10.32 -25.54
CA ILE A 1166 -69.25 -10.28 -26.98
C ILE A 1166 -70.73 -9.99 -27.27
N THR A 1167 -70.99 -9.13 -28.25
CA THR A 1167 -72.34 -8.83 -28.73
C THR A 1167 -72.36 -8.86 -30.25
N LEU A 1168 -73.27 -9.63 -30.83
CA LEU A 1168 -73.50 -9.70 -32.27
C LEU A 1168 -74.64 -8.76 -32.67
N TYR A 1169 -74.45 -8.03 -33.76
CA TYR A 1169 -75.42 -7.09 -34.31
C TYR A 1169 -75.60 -7.31 -35.82
N ARG A 1170 -76.81 -7.06 -36.32
CA ARG A 1170 -77.11 -6.98 -37.74
C ARG A 1170 -77.00 -5.54 -38.23
N ARG A 1171 -76.43 -5.33 -39.43
CA ARG A 1171 -76.47 -4.01 -40.07
C ARG A 1171 -77.91 -3.51 -40.20
N LYS A 1172 -78.10 -2.22 -39.92
CA LYS A 1172 -79.38 -1.52 -40.09
C LYS A 1172 -79.18 -0.33 -41.01
N THR A 1173 -80.02 -0.21 -42.04
CA THR A 1173 -80.10 0.99 -42.87
C THR A 1173 -81.46 1.67 -42.71
N ASP A 1174 -81.50 2.98 -42.88
CA ASP A 1174 -82.76 3.67 -43.11
C ASP A 1174 -83.29 3.43 -44.53
N LYS A 1175 -84.47 3.98 -44.83
CA LYS A 1175 -85.14 3.82 -46.14
C LYS A 1175 -84.34 4.39 -47.31
N ASN A 1176 -83.36 5.25 -47.04
CA ASN A 1176 -82.51 5.89 -48.04
C ASN A 1176 -81.16 5.18 -48.20
N GLY A 1177 -80.95 4.05 -47.49
CA GLY A 1177 -79.72 3.28 -47.55
C GLY A 1177 -78.61 3.77 -46.62
N ASN A 1178 -78.84 4.80 -45.79
CA ASN A 1178 -77.81 5.25 -44.84
C ASN A 1178 -77.76 4.31 -43.64
N GLU A 1179 -76.56 3.96 -43.19
CA GLU A 1179 -76.38 3.12 -42.01
C GLU A 1179 -76.85 3.84 -40.73
N LYS A 1180 -77.48 3.07 -39.85
CA LYS A 1180 -77.90 3.45 -38.51
C LYS A 1180 -77.27 2.46 -37.53
N ASN A 1181 -77.31 2.81 -36.24
CA ASN A 1181 -76.85 1.93 -35.16
C ASN A 1181 -77.35 0.49 -35.39
N PRO A 1182 -76.44 -0.49 -35.45
CA PRO A 1182 -76.78 -1.85 -35.82
C PRO A 1182 -77.65 -2.49 -34.73
N VAL A 1183 -78.52 -3.43 -35.14
CA VAL A 1183 -79.50 -4.05 -34.23
C VAL A 1183 -78.87 -5.25 -33.57
N ARG A 1184 -78.81 -5.27 -32.24
CA ARG A 1184 -78.32 -6.42 -31.47
C ARG A 1184 -79.16 -7.67 -31.75
N ILE A 1185 -78.49 -8.76 -32.07
CA ILE A 1185 -79.06 -10.10 -32.28
C ILE A 1185 -78.91 -10.89 -30.98
N ALA A 1186 -77.66 -11.08 -30.55
CA ALA A 1186 -77.30 -11.88 -29.40
C ALA A 1186 -76.15 -11.21 -28.63
N SER A 1187 -75.97 -11.59 -27.37
CA SER A 1187 -74.76 -11.23 -26.64
C SER A 1187 -74.47 -12.29 -25.59
N GLN A 1188 -73.20 -12.51 -25.32
CA GLN A 1188 -72.78 -13.38 -24.25
C GLN A 1188 -71.62 -12.75 -23.48
N ARG A 1189 -71.72 -12.80 -22.16
CA ARG A 1189 -70.62 -12.44 -21.28
C ARG A 1189 -69.76 -13.67 -21.05
N THR A 1190 -68.45 -13.49 -20.95
CA THR A 1190 -67.55 -14.60 -20.69
C THR A 1190 -67.88 -15.28 -19.35
N ALA A 1191 -67.71 -16.59 -19.33
CA ALA A 1191 -67.61 -17.40 -18.13
C ALA A 1191 -66.26 -18.11 -18.20
N ASP A 1192 -65.41 -17.89 -17.19
CA ASP A 1192 -64.04 -18.43 -17.13
C ASP A 1192 -63.22 -18.19 -18.41
N GLY A 1193 -63.39 -16.99 -18.99
CA GLY A 1193 -62.64 -16.51 -20.14
C GLY A 1193 -63.21 -16.85 -21.51
N LEU A 1194 -64.33 -17.58 -21.57
CA LEU A 1194 -64.95 -18.03 -22.82
C LEU A 1194 -66.39 -17.53 -22.96
N ALA A 1195 -66.77 -17.10 -24.17
CA ALA A 1195 -68.16 -16.84 -24.56
C ALA A 1195 -68.38 -17.18 -26.04
N GLY A 1196 -69.34 -18.04 -26.34
CA GLY A 1196 -69.75 -18.36 -27.71
C GLY A 1196 -71.06 -17.70 -28.07
N ILE A 1197 -71.26 -17.32 -29.33
CA ILE A 1197 -72.55 -17.00 -29.92
C ILE A 1197 -72.69 -17.84 -31.18
N ASP A 1198 -73.65 -18.77 -31.18
CA ASP A 1198 -74.03 -19.58 -32.34
C ASP A 1198 -75.41 -19.11 -32.83
N GLU A 1199 -75.46 -18.52 -34.02
CA GLU A 1199 -76.70 -17.97 -34.58
C GLU A 1199 -76.79 -18.29 -36.08
N PHE A 1200 -78.01 -18.57 -36.56
CA PHE A 1200 -78.26 -18.73 -37.99
C PHE A 1200 -78.46 -17.35 -38.63
N LEU A 1201 -77.52 -16.96 -39.49
CA LEU A 1201 -77.49 -15.64 -40.12
C LEU A 1201 -77.80 -15.75 -41.60
N SER A 1202 -78.73 -14.92 -42.08
CA SER A 1202 -78.95 -14.76 -43.52
C SER A 1202 -77.82 -13.95 -44.17
N ALA A 1203 -77.72 -14.01 -45.49
CA ALA A 1203 -76.74 -13.20 -46.23
C ALA A 1203 -76.84 -11.69 -45.89
N GLY A 1204 -75.71 -11.04 -45.61
CA GLY A 1204 -75.64 -9.62 -45.28
C GLY A 1204 -74.43 -9.23 -44.42
N ILE A 1205 -74.34 -7.95 -44.06
CA ILE A 1205 -73.28 -7.39 -43.20
C ILE A 1205 -73.70 -7.42 -41.74
N TYR A 1206 -72.77 -7.85 -40.89
CA TYR A 1206 -72.92 -7.97 -39.45
C TYR A 1206 -71.76 -7.27 -38.74
N TYR A 1207 -72.00 -6.91 -37.49
CA TYR A 1207 -70.99 -6.36 -36.60
C TYR A 1207 -70.94 -7.22 -35.35
N PHE A 1208 -69.78 -7.37 -34.74
CA PHE A 1208 -69.70 -7.78 -33.35
C PHE A 1208 -68.87 -6.79 -32.56
N SER A 1209 -69.11 -6.73 -31.26
CA SER A 1209 -68.30 -5.91 -30.36
C SER A 1209 -67.86 -6.73 -29.17
N VAL A 1210 -66.64 -6.50 -28.70
CA VAL A 1210 -66.17 -6.96 -27.40
C VAL A 1210 -66.15 -5.75 -26.47
N GLU A 1211 -66.73 -5.87 -25.27
CA GLU A 1211 -66.83 -4.74 -24.32
C GLU A 1211 -66.31 -5.16 -22.95
N ALA A 1212 -65.41 -4.37 -22.36
CA ALA A 1212 -64.93 -4.58 -21.00
C ALA A 1212 -66.08 -4.58 -19.98
N GLN A 1213 -66.09 -5.56 -19.09
CA GLN A 1213 -67.09 -5.73 -18.03
C GLN A 1213 -66.45 -5.75 -16.65
N GLY A 1214 -67.24 -5.46 -15.61
CA GLY A 1214 -66.79 -5.61 -14.23
C GLY A 1214 -65.54 -4.79 -13.91
N GLY A 1215 -64.52 -5.46 -13.37
CA GLY A 1215 -63.26 -4.85 -12.94
C GLY A 1215 -62.41 -4.36 -14.12
N ALA A 1216 -62.47 -5.02 -15.28
CA ALA A 1216 -61.68 -4.65 -16.46
C ALA A 1216 -61.93 -3.22 -16.97
N LYS A 1217 -63.07 -2.60 -16.65
CA LYS A 1217 -63.29 -1.16 -16.96
C LYS A 1217 -62.28 -0.21 -16.31
N LYS A 1218 -61.55 -0.68 -15.29
CA LYS A 1218 -60.51 0.05 -14.55
C LYS A 1218 -59.11 -0.56 -14.71
N SER A 1219 -58.99 -1.69 -15.38
CA SER A 1219 -57.72 -2.33 -15.70
C SER A 1219 -57.74 -2.68 -17.19
N GLY A 1220 -58.24 -3.85 -17.53
CA GLY A 1220 -58.55 -4.32 -18.88
C GLY A 1220 -58.57 -5.84 -18.94
N THR A 1221 -58.73 -6.40 -20.13
CA THR A 1221 -58.56 -7.83 -20.39
C THR A 1221 -58.26 -8.07 -21.87
N ASN A 1222 -57.36 -9.01 -22.16
CA ASN A 1222 -57.08 -9.46 -23.52
C ASN A 1222 -58.25 -10.30 -24.04
N TYR A 1223 -58.34 -10.44 -25.35
CA TYR A 1223 -59.23 -11.41 -25.95
C TYR A 1223 -58.82 -11.81 -27.37
N ASP A 1224 -59.34 -12.96 -27.76
CA ASP A 1224 -59.29 -13.51 -29.10
C ASP A 1224 -60.71 -13.77 -29.60
N ILE A 1225 -60.93 -13.66 -30.91
CA ILE A 1225 -62.18 -14.07 -31.57
C ILE A 1225 -61.89 -15.06 -32.69
N ASP A 1226 -62.56 -16.20 -32.63
CA ASP A 1226 -62.70 -17.12 -33.75
C ASP A 1226 -64.09 -16.99 -34.37
N LEU A 1227 -64.13 -16.64 -35.67
CA LEU A 1227 -65.34 -16.52 -36.47
C LEU A 1227 -65.40 -17.66 -37.50
N THR A 1228 -66.46 -18.48 -37.45
CA THR A 1228 -66.71 -19.57 -38.41
C THR A 1228 -68.10 -19.45 -39.04
N LEU A 1229 -68.24 -19.65 -40.36
CA LEU A 1229 -69.52 -19.61 -41.08
C LEU A 1229 -69.78 -20.92 -41.83
N ASN A 1230 -70.51 -21.85 -41.21
CA ASN A 1230 -70.83 -23.13 -41.84
C ASN A 1230 -72.13 -23.08 -42.64
N ARG A 1231 -72.07 -23.36 -43.96
CA ARG A 1231 -73.27 -23.54 -44.77
C ARG A 1231 -73.89 -24.91 -44.50
N ARG A 1232 -75.20 -24.97 -44.25
CA ARG A 1232 -75.93 -26.25 -44.21
C ARG A 1232 -75.94 -26.88 -45.61
N GLU A 1233 -75.41 -28.09 -45.75
CA GLU A 1233 -75.70 -28.93 -46.91
C GLU A 1233 -77.20 -29.29 -46.91
N GLN A 1234 -77.93 -28.86 -47.94
CA GLN A 1234 -79.23 -29.43 -48.25
C GLN A 1234 -79.02 -30.85 -48.79
N THR A 1235 -78.95 -31.86 -47.92
CA THR A 1235 -79.14 -33.25 -48.36
C THR A 1235 -80.64 -33.53 -48.47
N GLY A 1236 -81.08 -33.68 -49.73
CA GLY A 1236 -82.46 -33.94 -50.11
C GLY A 1236 -82.95 -35.33 -49.71
N MET A 1237 -84.27 -35.42 -49.53
CA MET A 1237 -85.02 -36.68 -49.58
C MET A 1237 -84.92 -37.32 -50.97
N LEU A 1238 -84.55 -38.61 -51.00
CA LEU A 1238 -84.74 -39.63 -52.05
C LEU A 1238 -83.93 -39.49 -53.38
N ALA A 1239 -82.80 -40.21 -53.48
CA ALA A 1239 -82.46 -41.18 -54.54
C ALA A 1239 -81.13 -41.87 -54.22
#